data_AF-A0A2H0TZF9-F1
#
_entry.id   AF-A0A2H0TZF9-F1
#
_cell.length_a   1.000
_cell.length_b   1.000
_cell.length_c   1.000
_cell.angle_alpha   90.00
_cell.angle_beta   90.00
_cell.angle_gamma   90.00
#
_symmetry.space_group_name_H-M   'P 1'
#
loop_
_entity.id
_entity.type
_entity.pdbx_description
1 polymer ?
#
loop_
_entity_poly.entity_id
_entity_poly.type
_entity_poly.pdbx_seq_one_letter_code
_entity_poly.pdbx_strand_id
1 'polypeptide(L)'
;MKKRIFFLITIFIFFLFFNFNIKKVLAGEVVTNLPAGFDHEYTENDTYLFTYMSTCTVGPASNHINSNTWKDDVTHIQAPQGIVIPASALNGTPITNTYVFFHGLLFANDSANHPYPSETVASPTTDDVYRLYTTAGRLSLYHASTEIRDLTSSGKVGVMFIPRLYQIASNSKDFNTASTMTNEQYKCFFDEATTKLKLIVPSYTQKTLTIMGHSAGGNSVKFFSKLPIAKQAGYKPDNILLFDACYADWCQSVVRSNVAQNYYIYYNADDKGSNGTTDSGSATAKMTSNKIKVVSVKDTSHPGILSNCFVDHANGTLCNGKGTIEKAGAATPTSQGSTVQTQSEINIEIKKPILKINIPGLNFSEASFDKMKIVDPYGNTWLSVPYLGEYIAAVYKYGIIIISILAVFGIIIGGVTLMASGGNNDLVSKGKKRIIMSIIAVVIATTSYALLYTINPNLVNFKNIQILLFENKSFTDSEETSHLNGSGQPPPADGTVVKIFTDISEPNIDDFKSDTIDGKAANGFEIWSTLSPEQKNIVLPYLYDYLGECKTSNNIVATGIDSGNFKNIKLSSEVIPALKTAIETAKTYGFELTISEQQSAYRDVITQTQLWNTGIVARYVANQPKWMTNNEGLIAAPSCIAPHSTGGAIDIGMKQNGNVVVRSGTTALKTPDETTYIDVFFNESPPYKLILEEIMRQAGWVRYCDEYWHFENSVLSARYNKWDKDPSTRCVAKAGSWNNWKTTIPPDIKTKANATVQNGPLFK
;
A
#
# COMPACT_ATOMS: atom_id res chain seq x y z
N MET A 1 39.43 -5.46 -55.95
CA MET A 1 39.88 -4.22 -55.25
C MET A 1 38.72 -3.29 -54.84
N LYS A 2 37.76 -2.97 -55.72
CA LYS A 2 36.61 -2.09 -55.40
C LYS A 2 35.76 -2.54 -54.20
N LYS A 3 35.52 -3.84 -54.00
CA LYS A 3 34.75 -4.37 -52.85
C LYS A 3 35.44 -4.17 -51.48
N ARG A 4 36.78 -4.17 -51.42
CA ARG A 4 37.54 -3.97 -50.16
C ARG A 4 37.66 -2.49 -49.77
N ILE A 5 37.75 -1.60 -50.76
CA ILE A 5 37.72 -0.14 -50.55
C ILE A 5 36.31 0.30 -50.13
N PHE A 6 35.26 -0.31 -50.69
CA PHE A 6 33.89 -0.09 -50.23
C PHE A 6 33.76 -0.51 -48.76
N PHE A 7 34.21 -1.73 -48.39
CA PHE A 7 34.16 -2.22 -47.01
C PHE A 7 34.91 -1.34 -45.98
N LEU A 8 36.08 -0.80 -46.34
CA LEU A 8 36.85 0.10 -45.46
C LEU A 8 36.23 1.50 -45.34
N ILE A 9 35.66 2.04 -46.42
CA ILE A 9 34.87 3.27 -46.38
C ILE A 9 33.59 3.04 -45.58
N THR A 10 32.95 1.87 -45.69
CA THR A 10 31.80 1.50 -44.86
C THR A 10 32.20 1.44 -43.38
N ILE A 11 33.36 0.87 -43.02
CA ILE A 11 33.85 0.85 -41.63
C ILE A 11 34.19 2.26 -41.13
N PHE A 12 34.79 3.12 -41.96
CA PHE A 12 35.10 4.50 -41.57
C PHE A 12 33.85 5.37 -41.42
N ILE A 13 32.86 5.19 -42.31
CA ILE A 13 31.52 5.76 -42.18
C ILE A 13 30.84 5.16 -40.94
N PHE A 14 30.97 3.87 -40.68
CA PHE A 14 30.44 3.21 -39.47
C PHE A 14 31.08 3.78 -38.21
N PHE A 15 32.39 4.12 -38.22
CA PHE A 15 33.11 4.77 -37.13
C PHE A 15 32.73 6.25 -36.93
N LEU A 16 32.44 6.98 -38.01
CA LEU A 16 31.89 8.33 -37.96
C LEU A 16 30.44 8.31 -37.44
N PHE A 17 29.63 7.34 -37.86
CA PHE A 17 28.28 7.08 -37.33
C PHE A 17 28.32 6.55 -35.89
N PHE A 18 29.32 5.77 -35.50
CA PHE A 18 29.50 5.29 -34.12
C PHE A 18 29.91 6.44 -33.20
N ASN A 19 30.82 7.32 -33.64
CA ASN A 19 31.19 8.52 -32.88
C ASN A 19 30.06 9.57 -32.86
N PHE A 20 29.27 9.70 -33.93
CA PHE A 20 28.06 10.53 -33.91
C PHE A 20 26.97 9.94 -33.00
N ASN A 21 26.82 8.61 -32.95
CA ASN A 21 25.88 7.96 -32.03
C ASN A 21 26.35 8.03 -30.58
N ILE A 22 27.66 7.93 -30.31
CA ILE A 22 28.21 8.21 -28.97
C ILE A 22 28.01 9.68 -28.60
N LYS A 23 28.13 10.61 -29.54
CA LYS A 23 27.74 12.02 -29.31
C LYS A 23 26.24 12.20 -29.10
N LYS A 24 25.35 11.44 -29.75
CA LYS A 24 23.90 11.44 -29.44
C LYS A 24 23.61 10.90 -28.05
N VAL A 25 24.34 9.87 -27.63
CA VAL A 25 24.27 9.30 -26.27
C VAL A 25 24.84 10.26 -25.22
N LEU A 26 25.82 11.10 -25.58
CA LEU A 26 26.43 12.08 -24.66
C LEU A 26 25.83 13.50 -24.74
N ALA A 27 25.03 13.82 -25.76
CA ALA A 27 24.45 15.16 -25.99
C ALA A 27 22.92 15.21 -25.87
N GLY A 28 22.24 14.13 -25.48
CA GLY A 28 20.82 14.16 -25.16
C GLY A 28 19.91 14.55 -26.34
N GLU A 29 20.29 14.24 -27.59
CA GLU A 29 19.41 14.40 -28.74
C GLU A 29 18.85 13.05 -29.21
N VAL A 30 17.52 12.95 -29.05
CA VAL A 30 16.58 11.91 -29.48
C VAL A 30 17.10 10.98 -30.59
N VAL A 31 17.28 9.70 -30.23
CA VAL A 31 17.42 8.61 -31.20
C VAL A 31 16.03 8.27 -31.73
N THR A 32 15.79 8.67 -32.98
CA THR A 32 14.62 8.32 -33.78
C THR A 32 14.68 6.84 -34.16
N ASN A 33 14.09 5.99 -33.32
CA ASN A 33 13.31 4.79 -33.66
C ASN A 33 12.78 4.21 -32.35
N LEU A 34 11.87 4.95 -31.72
CA LEU A 34 11.11 4.45 -30.58
C LEU A 34 10.41 3.14 -30.97
N PRO A 35 10.46 2.10 -30.11
CA PRO A 35 9.69 0.89 -30.34
C PRO A 35 8.20 1.23 -30.50
N ALA A 36 7.52 0.55 -31.43
CA ALA A 36 6.13 0.86 -31.75
C ALA A 36 5.24 0.84 -30.50
N GLY A 37 4.50 1.93 -30.27
CA GLY A 37 3.61 2.07 -29.12
C GLY A 37 4.19 2.78 -27.90
N PHE A 38 5.40 3.34 -27.99
CA PHE A 38 5.95 4.26 -26.97
C PHE A 38 6.13 5.67 -27.52
N ASP A 39 5.87 6.65 -26.67
CA ASP A 39 5.98 8.06 -27.01
C ASP A 39 7.39 8.60 -26.71
N HIS A 40 7.98 8.19 -25.59
CA HIS A 40 9.35 8.57 -25.20
C HIS A 40 10.13 7.42 -24.54
N GLU A 41 11.45 7.50 -24.69
CA GLU A 41 12.45 6.62 -24.10
C GLU A 41 13.47 7.50 -23.36
N TYR A 42 13.71 7.16 -22.10
CA TYR A 42 14.64 7.83 -21.21
C TYR A 42 15.64 6.83 -20.67
N THR A 43 16.92 7.20 -20.63
CA THR A 43 17.99 6.33 -20.10
C THR A 43 18.60 6.94 -18.86
N GLU A 44 18.68 6.16 -17.78
CA GLU A 44 19.23 6.60 -16.50
C GLU A 44 19.69 5.38 -15.67
N ASN A 45 20.82 5.47 -14.96
CA ASN A 45 21.26 4.45 -14.00
C ASN A 45 21.32 3.00 -14.55
N ASP A 46 21.79 2.80 -15.78
CA ASP A 46 21.78 1.50 -16.48
C ASP A 46 20.37 0.88 -16.61
N THR A 47 19.35 1.74 -16.65
CA THR A 47 17.96 1.38 -16.90
C THR A 47 17.36 2.25 -18.01
N TYR A 48 16.28 1.74 -18.59
CA TYR A 48 15.46 2.44 -19.57
C TYR A 48 14.07 2.64 -19.01
N LEU A 49 13.55 3.87 -19.05
CA LEU A 49 12.16 4.20 -18.82
C LEU A 49 11.48 4.48 -20.17
N PHE A 50 10.51 3.65 -20.51
CA PHE A 50 9.63 3.88 -21.66
C PHE A 50 8.31 4.44 -21.17
N THR A 51 7.84 5.53 -21.78
CA THR A 51 6.57 6.16 -21.44
C THR A 51 5.62 6.16 -22.63
N TYR A 52 4.33 6.00 -22.36
CA TYR A 52 3.30 5.97 -23.39
C TYR A 52 1.95 6.45 -22.87
N MET A 53 1.10 7.00 -23.73
CA MET A 53 -0.31 7.24 -23.43
C MET A 53 -1.10 5.92 -23.49
N SER A 54 -1.83 5.61 -22.40
CA SER A 54 -2.67 4.40 -22.36
C SER A 54 -3.81 4.48 -23.36
N THR A 55 -4.08 3.36 -24.04
CA THR A 55 -5.20 3.18 -24.96
C THR A 55 -6.42 2.52 -24.32
N CYS A 56 -6.43 2.35 -23.00
CA CYS A 56 -7.54 1.73 -22.29
C CYS A 56 -8.83 2.58 -22.40
N THR A 57 -9.96 1.95 -22.73
CA THR A 57 -11.24 2.63 -23.06
C THR A 57 -12.45 2.14 -22.24
N VAL A 58 -12.22 1.55 -21.06
CA VAL A 58 -13.28 0.92 -20.26
C VAL A 58 -14.22 1.94 -19.57
N GLY A 59 -15.31 2.33 -20.27
CA GLY A 59 -16.61 2.81 -19.74
C GLY A 59 -16.66 4.13 -18.93
N PRO A 60 -17.84 4.78 -18.78
CA PRO A 60 -17.91 6.11 -18.15
C PRO A 60 -17.62 6.05 -16.64
N ALA A 61 -17.00 7.10 -16.12
CA ALA A 61 -16.76 7.31 -14.71
C ALA A 61 -18.07 7.24 -13.90
N SER A 62 -18.00 6.73 -12.68
CA SER A 62 -19.16 6.66 -11.77
C SER A 62 -19.71 8.06 -11.46
N ASN A 63 -21.00 8.28 -11.74
CA ASN A 63 -21.76 9.52 -11.49
C ASN A 63 -22.05 9.83 -10.00
N HIS A 64 -21.05 9.86 -9.13
CA HIS A 64 -21.21 10.39 -7.76
C HIS A 64 -20.11 11.40 -7.43
N ILE A 65 -20.25 12.61 -7.97
CA ILE A 65 -19.57 13.80 -7.44
C ILE A 65 -20.64 14.82 -7.07
N ASN A 66 -20.80 15.01 -5.77
CA ASN A 66 -21.68 16.01 -5.20
C ASN A 66 -20.96 17.36 -5.33
N SER A 67 -21.39 18.16 -6.30
CA SER A 67 -21.19 19.60 -6.48
C SER A 67 -20.16 20.31 -5.57
N ASN A 68 -18.96 20.58 -6.10
CA ASN A 68 -18.52 21.94 -6.49
C ASN A 68 -17.04 21.91 -6.92
N THR A 69 -16.78 22.30 -8.17
CA THR A 69 -15.48 22.61 -8.83
C THR A 69 -14.46 21.44 -8.79
N TRP A 70 -14.10 20.74 -9.88
CA TRP A 70 -13.62 21.20 -11.18
C TRP A 70 -13.91 20.14 -12.27
N LYS A 71 -14.27 20.62 -13.47
CA LYS A 71 -14.60 19.87 -14.69
C LYS A 71 -13.50 18.90 -15.15
N ASP A 72 -13.81 17.61 -15.32
CA ASP A 72 -14.10 16.97 -16.63
C ASP A 72 -14.12 15.43 -16.52
N ASP A 73 -15.13 14.86 -17.17
CA ASP A 73 -15.77 13.57 -16.88
C ASP A 73 -15.24 12.40 -17.75
N VAL A 74 -13.96 12.40 -18.18
CA VAL A 74 -13.48 11.44 -19.21
C VAL A 74 -12.03 10.92 -19.11
N THR A 75 -11.19 11.34 -18.14
CA THR A 75 -9.71 11.30 -18.35
C THR A 75 -8.89 10.31 -17.50
N HIS A 76 -9.48 9.48 -16.64
CA HIS A 76 -8.68 8.58 -15.77
C HIS A 76 -7.96 7.43 -16.51
N ILE A 77 -8.42 7.04 -17.70
CA ILE A 77 -8.01 5.78 -18.36
C ILE A 77 -7.01 6.02 -19.51
N GLN A 78 -6.94 7.25 -20.05
CA GLN A 78 -5.97 7.67 -21.06
C GLN A 78 -4.82 8.48 -20.42
N ALA A 79 -4.30 8.02 -19.28
CA ALA A 79 -3.19 8.65 -18.60
C ALA A 79 -1.83 8.15 -19.14
N PRO A 80 -0.77 8.97 -19.11
CA PRO A 80 0.57 8.52 -19.46
C PRO A 80 1.10 7.51 -18.44
N GLN A 81 1.67 6.41 -18.92
CA GLN A 81 2.17 5.29 -18.13
C GLN A 81 3.69 5.15 -18.30
N GLY A 82 4.35 4.46 -17.37
CA GLY A 82 5.78 4.17 -17.43
C GLY A 82 6.12 2.68 -17.31
N ILE A 83 7.15 2.23 -18.04
CA ILE A 83 7.77 0.91 -17.91
C ILE A 83 9.27 1.10 -17.73
N VAL A 84 9.81 0.68 -16.58
CA VAL A 84 11.24 0.72 -16.28
C VAL A 84 11.85 -0.67 -16.37
N ILE A 85 12.89 -0.82 -17.19
CA ILE A 85 13.64 -2.08 -17.36
C ILE A 85 15.15 -1.84 -17.19
N PRO A 86 15.93 -2.84 -16.73
CA PRO A 86 17.38 -2.75 -16.74
C PRO A 86 17.93 -2.90 -18.15
N ALA A 87 19.05 -2.24 -18.45
CA ALA A 87 19.71 -2.31 -19.75
C ALA A 87 20.11 -3.75 -20.15
N SER A 88 20.37 -4.60 -19.17
CA SER A 88 20.66 -6.03 -19.38
C SER A 88 19.50 -6.79 -20.05
N ALA A 89 18.25 -6.34 -19.88
CA ALA A 89 17.09 -6.96 -20.49
C ALA A 89 17.03 -6.77 -22.01
N LEU A 90 17.43 -5.59 -22.50
CA LEU A 90 17.54 -5.33 -23.94
C LEU A 90 18.64 -6.17 -24.60
N ASN A 91 19.63 -6.60 -23.82
CA ASN A 91 20.72 -7.49 -24.26
C ASN A 91 20.37 -8.98 -24.13
N GLY A 92 19.09 -9.32 -23.96
CA GLY A 92 18.59 -10.70 -23.96
C GLY A 92 18.52 -11.37 -22.59
N THR A 93 18.81 -10.66 -21.49
CA THR A 93 18.64 -11.21 -20.14
C THR A 93 17.15 -11.36 -19.82
N PRO A 94 16.65 -12.56 -19.44
CA PRO A 94 15.23 -12.74 -19.16
C PRO A 94 14.77 -11.96 -17.94
N ILE A 95 13.68 -11.20 -18.08
CA ILE A 95 12.96 -10.58 -16.97
C ILE A 95 11.99 -11.60 -16.38
N THR A 96 12.04 -11.79 -15.06
CA THR A 96 11.19 -12.75 -14.33
C THR A 96 10.40 -12.15 -13.17
N ASN A 97 10.81 -10.97 -12.68
CA ASN A 97 10.20 -10.29 -11.55
C ASN A 97 9.42 -9.06 -12.04
N THR A 98 8.12 -9.03 -11.82
CA THR A 98 7.25 -7.94 -12.27
C THR A 98 6.80 -7.13 -11.06
N TYR A 99 6.98 -5.81 -11.13
CA TYR A 99 6.60 -4.88 -10.08
C TYR A 99 5.57 -3.90 -10.61
N VAL A 100 4.51 -3.63 -9.83
CA VAL A 100 3.58 -2.52 -10.09
C VAL A 100 3.70 -1.53 -8.94
N PHE A 101 4.03 -0.29 -9.24
CA PHE A 101 4.34 0.72 -8.23
C PHE A 101 3.32 1.86 -8.18
N PHE A 102 2.54 1.91 -7.11
CA PHE A 102 1.62 3.01 -6.83
C PHE A 102 2.26 4.04 -5.91
N HIS A 103 2.19 5.31 -6.29
CA HIS A 103 2.65 6.44 -5.47
C HIS A 103 1.50 7.35 -5.03
N GLY A 104 1.77 8.23 -4.06
CA GLY A 104 0.75 9.02 -3.37
C GLY A 104 0.70 10.54 -3.59
N LEU A 105 1.37 11.15 -4.57
CA LEU A 105 1.29 12.63 -4.73
C LEU A 105 0.16 13.06 -5.68
N LEU A 106 -0.38 14.24 -5.38
CA LEU A 106 -1.27 15.02 -6.23
C LEU A 106 -0.54 15.42 -7.52
N PHE A 107 -1.19 15.19 -8.67
CA PHE A 107 -0.76 15.71 -9.99
C PHE A 107 -1.23 17.16 -10.22
N ALA A 108 -1.50 17.91 -9.15
CA ALA A 108 -1.85 19.32 -9.22
C ALA A 108 -0.65 20.15 -8.74
N ASN A 109 -0.29 21.15 -9.54
CA ASN A 109 0.80 22.11 -9.34
C ASN A 109 1.27 22.23 -7.89
N ASP A 110 2.57 21.99 -7.69
CA ASP A 110 3.30 22.54 -6.56
C ASP A 110 3.07 24.06 -6.52
N SER A 111 2.25 24.51 -5.58
CA SER A 111 2.13 25.93 -5.25
C SER A 111 2.18 26.12 -3.75
N ALA A 112 3.25 25.61 -3.12
CA ALA A 112 3.69 26.21 -1.87
C ALA A 112 4.39 27.57 -2.09
N ASN A 113 4.75 27.97 -3.34
CA ASN A 113 5.49 29.23 -3.56
C ASN A 113 5.39 29.91 -4.96
N HIS A 114 4.38 29.66 -5.80
CA HIS A 114 4.28 30.34 -7.12
C HIS A 114 3.10 31.33 -7.24
N PRO A 115 3.29 32.56 -7.75
CA PRO A 115 2.29 33.62 -7.76
C PRO A 115 1.52 33.69 -9.09
N TYR A 116 0.79 32.63 -9.47
CA TYR A 116 -0.13 32.72 -10.62
C TYR A 116 -1.52 32.16 -10.28
N PRO A 117 -2.59 32.83 -10.75
CA PRO A 117 -3.97 32.47 -10.43
C PRO A 117 -4.41 31.22 -11.20
N SER A 118 -5.49 30.62 -10.72
CA SER A 118 -6.20 29.48 -11.30
C SER A 118 -6.52 29.66 -12.80
N GLU A 119 -5.66 29.14 -13.69
CA GLU A 119 -5.97 28.94 -15.10
C GLU A 119 -5.45 27.58 -15.57
N THR A 120 -6.36 26.75 -16.08
CA THR A 120 -6.17 25.55 -16.94
C THR A 120 -5.04 24.58 -16.58
N VAL A 121 -5.40 23.45 -15.96
CA VAL A 121 -4.53 22.27 -15.88
C VAL A 121 -4.30 21.76 -17.30
N ALA A 122 -3.09 21.91 -17.83
CA ALA A 122 -2.73 21.32 -19.12
C ALA A 122 -2.86 19.79 -19.06
N SER A 123 -3.30 19.16 -20.15
CA SER A 123 -3.43 17.71 -20.22
C SER A 123 -2.07 17.05 -19.93
N PRO A 124 -2.02 16.06 -19.01
CA PRO A 124 -0.79 15.41 -18.59
C PRO A 124 -0.03 14.76 -19.76
N THR A 125 1.29 14.94 -19.80
CA THR A 125 2.17 14.38 -20.84
C THR A 125 3.02 13.22 -20.31
N THR A 126 3.61 12.45 -21.22
CA THR A 126 4.56 11.37 -20.91
C THR A 126 5.85 11.87 -20.25
N ASP A 127 6.25 13.12 -20.51
CA ASP A 127 7.39 13.78 -19.84
C ASP A 127 7.18 13.99 -18.34
N ASP A 128 5.93 14.14 -17.89
CA ASP A 128 5.62 14.27 -16.47
C ASP A 128 5.95 12.99 -15.70
N VAL A 129 5.73 11.82 -16.33
CA VAL A 129 6.06 10.51 -15.74
C VAL A 129 7.57 10.39 -15.57
N TYR A 130 8.35 10.83 -16.56
CA TYR A 130 9.81 10.89 -16.43
C TYR A 130 10.24 11.77 -15.26
N ARG A 131 9.71 13.00 -15.14
CA ARG A 131 10.11 13.94 -14.09
C ARG A 131 9.78 13.46 -12.66
N LEU A 132 8.77 12.62 -12.51
CA LEU A 132 8.32 12.12 -11.20
C LEU A 132 9.10 10.90 -10.70
N TYR A 133 9.55 10.03 -11.61
CA TYR A 133 10.08 8.71 -11.26
C TYR A 133 11.56 8.51 -11.62
N THR A 134 12.25 9.54 -12.10
CA THR A 134 13.70 9.51 -12.43
C THR A 134 14.50 10.48 -11.55
N THR A 135 15.81 10.24 -11.40
CA THR A 135 16.71 11.09 -10.59
C THR A 135 16.99 12.46 -11.25
N ALA A 136 16.71 12.60 -12.55
CA ALA A 136 16.94 13.83 -13.32
C ALA A 136 15.87 14.93 -13.13
N GLY A 137 14.74 14.64 -12.49
CA GLY A 137 13.68 15.62 -12.23
C GLY A 137 14.06 16.56 -11.07
N ARG A 138 13.98 17.89 -11.26
CA ARG A 138 14.15 18.87 -10.15
C ARG A 138 13.13 18.73 -9.01
N LEU A 139 12.10 17.91 -9.20
CA LEU A 139 11.05 17.57 -8.23
C LEU A 139 11.10 16.07 -7.83
N SER A 140 12.16 15.33 -8.19
CA SER A 140 12.20 13.88 -8.04
C SER A 140 12.20 13.46 -6.58
N LEU A 141 11.06 13.00 -6.09
CA LEU A 141 10.93 12.39 -4.77
C LEU A 141 11.13 10.87 -4.83
N TYR A 142 11.20 10.26 -6.03
CA TYR A 142 11.25 8.82 -6.27
C TYR A 142 12.21 8.44 -7.41
N HIS A 143 12.84 7.26 -7.32
CA HIS A 143 13.98 6.90 -8.18
C HIS A 143 13.83 5.50 -8.80
N ALA A 144 12.73 5.22 -9.50
CA ALA A 144 12.41 3.88 -10.01
C ALA A 144 13.55 3.24 -10.85
N SER A 145 14.32 4.08 -11.55
CA SER A 145 15.56 3.69 -12.25
C SER A 145 16.62 3.13 -11.29
N THR A 146 16.84 3.80 -10.16
CA THR A 146 17.73 3.36 -9.08
C THR A 146 17.22 2.07 -8.44
N GLU A 147 15.93 1.98 -8.14
CA GLU A 147 15.37 0.77 -7.52
C GLU A 147 15.52 -0.47 -8.43
N ILE A 148 15.21 -0.37 -9.73
CA ILE A 148 15.41 -1.48 -10.68
C ILE A 148 16.89 -1.85 -10.87
N ARG A 149 17.79 -0.86 -10.87
CA ARG A 149 19.24 -1.09 -10.89
C ARG A 149 19.70 -1.86 -9.64
N ASP A 150 19.24 -1.44 -8.46
CA ASP A 150 19.64 -2.05 -7.19
C ASP A 150 19.10 -3.48 -7.06
N LEU A 151 17.91 -3.75 -7.58
CA LEU A 151 17.39 -5.12 -7.71
C LEU A 151 18.26 -5.98 -8.63
N THR A 152 18.69 -5.43 -9.77
CA THR A 152 19.62 -6.13 -10.68
C THR A 152 20.93 -6.47 -9.97
N SER A 153 21.43 -5.55 -9.15
CA SER A 153 22.62 -5.74 -8.32
C SER A 153 22.43 -6.81 -7.23
N SER A 154 21.19 -7.05 -6.78
CA SER A 154 20.84 -8.16 -5.87
C SER A 154 20.76 -9.54 -6.55
N GLY A 155 21.05 -9.62 -7.85
CA GLY A 155 21.00 -10.86 -8.64
C GLY A 155 19.61 -11.19 -9.19
N LYS A 156 18.63 -10.29 -9.08
CA LYS A 156 17.28 -10.45 -9.64
C LYS A 156 17.04 -9.45 -10.77
N VAL A 157 16.49 -9.90 -11.88
CA VAL A 157 16.15 -9.02 -13.01
C VAL A 157 14.65 -8.80 -13.03
N GLY A 158 14.24 -7.53 -12.93
CA GLY A 158 12.83 -7.15 -12.84
C GLY A 158 12.43 -5.97 -13.73
N VAL A 159 11.12 -5.79 -13.89
CA VAL A 159 10.48 -4.66 -14.58
C VAL A 159 9.56 -3.93 -13.60
N MET A 160 9.50 -2.62 -13.68
CA MET A 160 8.52 -1.82 -12.92
C MET A 160 7.52 -1.16 -13.86
N PHE A 161 6.24 -1.49 -13.67
CA PHE A 161 5.11 -0.79 -14.26
C PHE A 161 4.68 0.33 -13.32
N ILE A 162 4.57 1.53 -13.89
CA ILE A 162 4.33 2.76 -13.15
C ILE A 162 3.01 3.35 -13.64
N PRO A 163 1.89 3.01 -12.95
CA PRO A 163 0.62 3.64 -13.24
C PRO A 163 0.62 5.12 -12.88
N ARG A 164 0.14 5.98 -13.79
CA ARG A 164 -0.26 7.35 -13.42
C ARG A 164 -1.74 7.37 -13.07
N LEU A 165 -2.04 7.77 -11.84
CA LEU A 165 -3.42 7.85 -11.35
C LEU A 165 -3.74 9.26 -10.85
N TYR A 166 -4.79 9.90 -11.38
CA TYR A 166 -5.17 11.26 -11.00
C TYR A 166 -5.80 11.32 -9.60
N GLN A 167 -5.28 12.17 -8.70
CA GLN A 167 -5.86 12.40 -7.37
C GLN A 167 -6.77 13.64 -7.42
N ILE A 168 -8.03 13.50 -7.00
CA ILE A 168 -8.97 14.63 -6.88
C ILE A 168 -8.85 15.17 -5.46
N ALA A 169 -8.23 16.34 -5.30
CA ALA A 169 -8.24 17.06 -4.03
C ALA A 169 -9.59 17.80 -3.90
N SER A 170 -10.47 17.25 -3.08
CA SER A 170 -11.60 17.93 -2.43
C SER A 170 -11.29 19.34 -1.96
N ASN A 171 -10.37 19.37 -1.01
CA ASN A 171 -9.99 20.50 -0.17
C ASN A 171 -8.65 20.16 0.52
N SER A 172 -7.94 21.15 1.04
CA SER A 172 -6.65 21.03 1.76
C SER A 172 -6.67 20.22 3.07
N LYS A 173 -7.73 19.45 3.34
CA LYS A 173 -7.84 18.50 4.46
C LYS A 173 -7.93 17.04 4.01
N ASP A 174 -8.07 16.78 2.71
CA ASP A 174 -8.26 15.43 2.13
C ASP A 174 -7.03 14.96 1.33
N PHE A 175 -5.81 15.24 1.82
CA PHE A 175 -4.54 14.84 1.16
C PHE A 175 -4.33 13.31 1.05
N ASN A 176 -5.32 12.49 1.41
CA ASN A 176 -5.24 11.02 1.50
C ASN A 176 -6.21 10.27 0.55
N THR A 177 -6.90 10.97 -0.35
CA THR A 177 -7.81 10.35 -1.34
C THR A 177 -7.01 9.81 -2.54
N ALA A 178 -6.40 8.64 -2.37
CA ALA A 178 -5.79 7.93 -3.49
C ALA A 178 -6.84 7.54 -4.53
N SER A 179 -6.39 7.47 -5.76
CA SER A 179 -7.18 7.10 -6.93
C SER A 179 -7.51 5.61 -6.93
N THR A 180 -8.80 5.32 -7.12
CA THR A 180 -9.35 3.97 -7.22
C THR A 180 -9.36 3.51 -8.67
N MET A 181 -8.94 2.26 -8.94
CA MET A 181 -9.13 1.61 -10.24
C MET A 181 -10.17 0.49 -10.10
N THR A 182 -11.03 0.31 -11.11
CA THR A 182 -11.92 -0.87 -11.19
C THR A 182 -11.14 -2.12 -11.60
N ASN A 183 -11.77 -3.29 -11.49
CA ASN A 183 -11.25 -4.57 -12.01
C ASN A 183 -10.80 -4.45 -13.47
N GLU A 184 -11.67 -3.89 -14.31
CA GLU A 184 -11.47 -3.80 -15.75
C GLU A 184 -10.38 -2.80 -16.10
N GLN A 185 -10.29 -1.69 -15.35
CA GLN A 185 -9.24 -0.70 -15.52
C GLN A 185 -7.87 -1.26 -15.15
N TYR A 186 -7.75 -1.96 -14.01
CA TYR A 186 -6.49 -2.59 -13.62
C TYR A 186 -6.08 -3.66 -14.64
N LYS A 187 -7.04 -4.51 -15.04
CA LYS A 187 -6.81 -5.54 -16.07
C LYS A 187 -6.27 -4.91 -17.35
N CYS A 188 -6.93 -3.87 -17.84
CA CYS A 188 -6.54 -3.22 -19.08
C CYS A 188 -5.12 -2.63 -18.97
N PHE A 189 -4.84 -1.88 -17.90
CA PHE A 189 -3.51 -1.32 -17.65
C PHE A 189 -2.42 -2.40 -17.64
N PHE A 190 -2.63 -3.46 -16.86
CA PHE A 190 -1.63 -4.50 -16.67
C PHE A 190 -1.36 -5.31 -17.94
N ASP A 191 -2.43 -5.64 -18.68
CA ASP A 191 -2.34 -6.35 -19.95
C ASP A 191 -1.70 -5.49 -21.04
N GLU A 192 -2.01 -4.19 -21.08
CA GLU A 192 -1.40 -3.23 -22.01
C GLU A 192 0.11 -3.09 -21.73
N ALA A 193 0.50 -2.88 -20.47
CA ALA A 193 1.89 -2.75 -20.07
C ALA A 193 2.69 -4.03 -20.39
N THR A 194 2.10 -5.20 -20.10
CA THR A 194 2.68 -6.50 -20.44
C THR A 194 2.85 -6.69 -21.95
N THR A 195 1.86 -6.29 -22.73
CA THR A 195 1.90 -6.40 -24.20
C THR A 195 3.00 -5.50 -24.77
N LYS A 196 3.08 -4.24 -24.31
CA LYS A 196 4.10 -3.30 -24.73
C LYS A 196 5.51 -3.74 -24.32
N LEU A 197 5.68 -4.27 -23.11
CA LEU A 197 6.96 -4.84 -22.66
C LEU A 197 7.42 -5.98 -23.57
N LYS A 198 6.53 -6.87 -24.02
CA LYS A 198 6.90 -7.97 -24.92
C LYS A 198 7.36 -7.51 -26.30
N LEU A 199 7.02 -6.30 -26.73
CA LEU A 199 7.54 -5.72 -27.97
C LEU A 199 9.04 -5.40 -27.89
N ILE A 200 9.51 -5.02 -26.70
CA ILE A 200 10.91 -4.62 -26.44
C ILE A 200 11.74 -5.74 -25.80
N VAL A 201 11.11 -6.61 -25.01
CA VAL A 201 11.73 -7.77 -24.35
C VAL A 201 10.87 -9.01 -24.62
N PRO A 202 11.00 -9.65 -25.81
CA PRO A 202 10.19 -10.81 -26.18
C PRO A 202 10.37 -12.03 -25.26
N SER A 203 11.49 -12.10 -24.54
CA SER A 203 11.79 -13.15 -23.55
C SER A 203 11.07 -12.96 -22.21
N TYR A 204 10.35 -11.85 -22.01
CA TYR A 204 9.65 -11.55 -20.77
C TYR A 204 8.64 -12.66 -20.42
N THR A 205 8.80 -13.21 -19.23
CA THR A 205 7.85 -14.15 -18.62
C THR A 205 7.66 -13.78 -17.16
N GLN A 206 6.44 -13.42 -16.79
CA GLN A 206 6.09 -13.16 -15.40
C GLN A 206 6.18 -14.46 -14.59
N LYS A 207 7.16 -14.55 -13.70
CA LYS A 207 7.25 -15.64 -12.72
C LYS A 207 6.81 -15.20 -11.33
N THR A 208 7.14 -13.96 -10.96
CA THR A 208 6.71 -13.39 -9.69
C THR A 208 6.08 -12.01 -9.93
N LEU A 209 4.95 -11.75 -9.28
CA LEU A 209 4.29 -10.45 -9.29
C LEU A 209 4.37 -9.81 -7.91
N THR A 210 4.84 -8.57 -7.88
CA THR A 210 4.97 -7.76 -6.67
C THR A 210 4.20 -6.46 -6.84
N ILE A 211 3.30 -6.16 -5.91
CA ILE A 211 2.52 -4.92 -5.91
C ILE A 211 3.00 -4.03 -4.78
N MET A 212 3.21 -2.75 -5.07
CA MET A 212 3.89 -1.85 -4.16
C MET A 212 3.16 -0.54 -4.00
N GLY A 213 3.18 -0.02 -2.77
CA GLY A 213 2.63 1.28 -2.44
C GLY A 213 3.62 2.06 -1.59
N HIS A 214 3.94 3.28 -1.99
CA HIS A 214 4.66 4.24 -1.14
C HIS A 214 3.73 5.39 -0.76
N SER A 215 3.79 5.84 0.50
CA SER A 215 2.98 6.96 0.98
C SER A 215 1.48 6.73 0.73
N ALA A 216 0.75 7.73 0.22
CA ALA A 216 -0.66 7.59 -0.19
C ALA A 216 -0.92 6.49 -1.23
N GLY A 217 0.11 6.02 -1.95
CA GLY A 217 0.04 4.85 -2.83
C GLY A 217 -0.33 3.55 -2.10
N GLY A 218 -0.14 3.47 -0.79
CA GLY A 218 -0.66 2.38 0.05
C GLY A 218 -2.18 2.22 -0.03
N ASN A 219 -2.91 3.33 -0.20
CA ASN A 219 -4.35 3.30 -0.36
C ASN A 219 -4.76 2.76 -1.76
N SER A 220 -4.00 3.05 -2.82
CA SER A 220 -4.20 2.37 -4.12
C SER A 220 -3.95 0.86 -4.03
N VAL A 221 -2.94 0.43 -3.28
CA VAL A 221 -2.71 -1.01 -3.00
C VAL A 221 -3.85 -1.60 -2.18
N LYS A 222 -4.38 -0.88 -1.19
CA LYS A 222 -5.58 -1.25 -0.43
C LYS A 222 -6.76 -1.53 -1.36
N PHE A 223 -7.08 -0.60 -2.26
CA PHE A 223 -8.16 -0.78 -3.23
C PHE A 223 -7.89 -1.96 -4.17
N PHE A 224 -6.70 -2.05 -4.77
CA PHE A 224 -6.33 -3.18 -5.61
C PHE A 224 -6.50 -4.52 -4.88
N SER A 225 -6.06 -4.62 -3.63
CA SER A 225 -6.11 -5.87 -2.86
C SER A 225 -7.54 -6.38 -2.62
N LYS A 226 -8.53 -5.49 -2.71
CA LYS A 226 -9.96 -5.79 -2.55
C LYS A 226 -10.66 -6.19 -3.85
N LEU A 227 -10.02 -5.94 -4.98
CA LEU A 227 -10.56 -6.24 -6.30
C LEU A 227 -10.59 -7.76 -6.55
N PRO A 228 -11.68 -8.33 -7.10
CA PRO A 228 -11.72 -9.73 -7.52
C PRO A 228 -10.54 -10.16 -8.40
N ILE A 229 -10.03 -9.25 -9.24
CA ILE A 229 -8.88 -9.54 -10.11
C ILE A 229 -7.60 -9.88 -9.33
N ALA A 230 -7.41 -9.33 -8.13
CA ALA A 230 -6.24 -9.62 -7.29
C ALA A 230 -6.20 -11.08 -6.79
N LYS A 231 -7.28 -11.85 -6.96
CA LYS A 231 -7.33 -13.29 -6.67
C LYS A 231 -7.21 -14.17 -7.92
N GLN A 232 -7.29 -13.59 -9.13
CA GLN A 232 -7.26 -14.32 -10.38
C GLN A 232 -5.83 -14.71 -10.79
N ALA A 233 -5.68 -15.88 -11.40
CA ALA A 233 -4.39 -16.35 -11.92
C ALA A 233 -3.83 -15.35 -12.95
N GLY A 234 -2.54 -15.00 -12.82
CA GLY A 234 -1.85 -14.00 -13.65
C GLY A 234 -1.86 -12.58 -13.08
N TYR A 235 -2.81 -12.25 -12.19
CA TYR A 235 -2.92 -10.93 -11.53
C TYR A 235 -2.72 -11.01 -10.02
N LYS A 236 -2.81 -12.21 -9.45
CA LYS A 236 -2.57 -12.47 -8.04
C LYS A 236 -1.11 -12.17 -7.68
N PRO A 237 -0.84 -11.26 -6.72
CA PRO A 237 0.52 -10.96 -6.30
C PRO A 237 1.13 -12.11 -5.48
N ASP A 238 2.43 -12.34 -5.65
CA ASP A 238 3.23 -13.14 -4.73
C ASP A 238 3.59 -12.32 -3.50
N ASN A 239 3.99 -11.07 -3.73
CA ASN A 239 4.42 -10.16 -2.66
C ASN A 239 3.65 -8.83 -2.74
N ILE A 240 3.33 -8.27 -1.57
CA ILE A 240 2.90 -6.88 -1.44
C ILE A 240 3.90 -6.13 -0.56
N LEU A 241 4.42 -4.99 -1.04
CA LEU A 241 5.39 -4.16 -0.31
C LEU A 241 4.76 -2.79 -0.04
N LEU A 242 4.80 -2.36 1.22
CA LEU A 242 4.25 -1.09 1.67
C LEU A 242 5.38 -0.27 2.31
N PHE A 243 5.71 0.86 1.70
CA PHE A 243 6.80 1.74 2.10
C PHE A 243 6.24 3.02 2.70
N ASP A 244 6.32 3.15 4.01
CA ASP A 244 5.75 4.24 4.78
C ASP A 244 4.32 4.60 4.35
N ALA A 245 3.52 3.55 4.19
CA ALA A 245 2.22 3.59 3.53
C ALA A 245 1.07 3.17 4.46
N CYS A 246 1.32 3.04 5.76
CA CYS A 246 0.37 2.53 6.76
C CYS A 246 -0.40 3.63 7.48
N TYR A 247 -1.06 4.49 6.71
CA TYR A 247 -1.95 5.51 7.27
C TYR A 247 -3.25 4.85 7.73
N ALA A 248 -3.64 5.09 8.99
CA ALA A 248 -4.83 4.49 9.59
C ALA A 248 -4.89 2.96 9.43
N ASP A 249 -5.91 2.43 8.74
CA ASP A 249 -6.19 1.00 8.60
C ASP A 249 -5.56 0.37 7.34
N TRP A 250 -4.86 1.11 6.48
CA TRP A 250 -4.57 0.67 5.11
C TRP A 250 -3.78 -0.63 5.04
N CYS A 251 -2.66 -0.71 5.75
CA CYS A 251 -1.86 -1.93 5.79
C CYS A 251 -2.62 -3.11 6.42
N GLN A 252 -3.52 -2.86 7.37
CA GLN A 252 -4.33 -3.92 7.98
C GLN A 252 -5.31 -4.47 6.95
N SER A 253 -5.97 -3.58 6.22
CA SER A 253 -6.90 -3.93 5.15
C SER A 253 -6.21 -4.69 4.01
N VAL A 254 -5.02 -4.25 3.58
CA VAL A 254 -4.21 -4.95 2.58
C VAL A 254 -3.84 -6.36 3.04
N VAL A 255 -3.38 -6.53 4.28
CA VAL A 255 -3.01 -7.85 4.82
C VAL A 255 -4.25 -8.76 4.95
N ARG A 256 -5.37 -8.21 5.41
CA ARG A 256 -6.64 -8.96 5.59
C ARG A 256 -7.23 -9.47 4.29
N SER A 257 -7.01 -8.76 3.18
CA SER A 257 -7.45 -9.23 1.86
C SER A 257 -6.87 -10.60 1.48
N ASN A 258 -5.74 -11.00 2.10
CA ASN A 258 -5.07 -12.28 1.95
C ASN A 258 -4.81 -12.69 0.47
N VAL A 259 -4.64 -11.71 -0.41
CA VAL A 259 -4.39 -11.93 -1.84
C VAL A 259 -2.94 -12.30 -2.17
N ALA A 260 -1.98 -12.02 -1.27
CA ALA A 260 -0.56 -12.28 -1.48
C ALA A 260 -0.01 -13.42 -0.60
N GLN A 261 1.13 -13.98 -1.02
CA GLN A 261 1.86 -14.96 -0.21
C GLN A 261 2.65 -14.29 0.91
N ASN A 262 3.26 -13.14 0.61
CA ASN A 262 4.07 -12.39 1.56
C ASN A 262 3.67 -10.91 1.57
N TYR A 263 3.69 -10.32 2.76
CA TYR A 263 3.44 -8.91 3.01
C TYR A 263 4.66 -8.31 3.68
N TYR A 264 5.24 -7.29 3.06
CA TYR A 264 6.41 -6.59 3.57
C TYR A 264 6.02 -5.15 3.88
N ILE A 265 6.22 -4.75 5.13
CA ILE A 265 5.84 -3.43 5.60
C ILE A 265 7.07 -2.74 6.15
N TYR A 266 7.40 -1.59 5.60
CA TYR A 266 8.54 -0.77 5.96
C TYR A 266 8.04 0.58 6.44
N TYR A 267 8.51 1.07 7.58
CA TYR A 267 8.09 2.38 8.09
C TYR A 267 9.21 3.11 8.83
N ASN A 268 9.11 4.42 8.91
CA ASN A 268 10.04 5.25 9.66
C ASN A 268 9.73 5.19 11.17
N ALA A 269 10.70 4.76 11.96
CA ALA A 269 10.56 4.65 13.41
C ALA A 269 10.51 6.01 14.13
N ASP A 270 11.03 7.07 13.48
CA ASP A 270 11.17 8.40 14.07
C ASP A 270 9.96 9.31 13.80
N ASP A 271 9.05 8.91 12.90
CA ASP A 271 7.83 9.64 12.55
C ASP A 271 6.74 9.46 13.63
N LYS A 272 7.01 9.95 14.84
CA LYS A 272 6.10 9.92 15.99
C LYS A 272 5.19 11.14 16.17
N GLY A 273 5.13 12.13 15.25
CA GLY A 273 4.31 13.30 15.63
C GLY A 273 4.00 14.47 14.70
N SER A 274 4.20 14.46 13.38
CA SER A 274 4.01 15.74 12.63
C SER A 274 3.14 15.77 11.39
N ASN A 275 2.74 14.66 10.74
CA ASN A 275 1.80 14.72 9.58
C ASN A 275 1.07 13.38 9.32
N GLY A 276 0.28 12.88 10.29
CA GLY A 276 -0.63 11.75 10.09
C GLY A 276 0.00 10.35 9.95
N THR A 277 1.33 10.24 10.03
CA THR A 277 2.12 8.99 10.02
C THR A 277 2.23 8.30 11.38
N THR A 278 1.71 8.93 12.45
CA THR A 278 1.83 8.51 13.85
C THR A 278 1.27 7.12 14.17
N ASP A 279 0.54 6.51 13.23
CA ASP A 279 -0.09 5.20 13.40
C ASP A 279 0.66 4.04 12.74
N SER A 280 1.70 4.24 11.91
CA SER A 280 2.33 3.12 11.16
C SER A 280 2.85 1.99 12.08
N GLY A 281 3.50 2.33 13.20
CA GLY A 281 3.93 1.36 14.22
C GLY A 281 2.78 0.74 15.03
N SER A 282 1.74 1.53 15.34
CA SER A 282 0.53 1.08 16.05
C SER A 282 -0.36 0.18 15.18
N ALA A 283 -0.47 0.49 13.90
CA ALA A 283 -1.26 -0.23 12.91
C ALA A 283 -0.64 -1.61 12.63
N THR A 284 0.69 -1.69 12.54
CA THR A 284 1.43 -2.94 12.30
C THR A 284 1.50 -3.84 13.53
N ALA A 285 1.63 -3.27 14.74
CA ALA A 285 1.60 -4.03 16.00
C ALA A 285 0.31 -4.84 16.21
N LYS A 286 -0.81 -4.42 15.60
CA LYS A 286 -2.12 -5.10 15.69
C LYS A 286 -2.30 -6.23 14.67
N MET A 287 -1.35 -6.48 13.77
CA MET A 287 -1.48 -7.50 12.74
C MET A 287 -0.93 -8.85 13.22
N THR A 288 -1.71 -9.93 13.12
CA THR A 288 -1.33 -11.27 13.64
C THR A 288 -0.88 -12.27 12.59
N SER A 289 -1.05 -12.01 11.28
CA SER A 289 -0.70 -12.98 10.22
C SER A 289 0.79 -13.39 10.20
N ASN A 290 1.02 -14.68 9.95
CA ASN A 290 2.32 -15.31 9.73
C ASN A 290 2.86 -15.09 8.30
N LYS A 291 2.23 -14.24 7.49
CA LYS A 291 2.70 -13.88 6.15
C LYS A 291 3.35 -12.49 6.11
N ILE A 292 3.51 -11.84 7.26
CA ILE A 292 3.92 -10.43 7.35
C ILE A 292 5.34 -10.30 7.87
N LYS A 293 6.21 -9.58 7.16
CA LYS A 293 7.47 -9.05 7.68
C LYS A 293 7.30 -7.55 7.89
N VAL A 294 7.55 -7.08 9.10
CA VAL A 294 7.51 -5.65 9.45
C VAL A 294 8.92 -5.22 9.83
N VAL A 295 9.41 -4.17 9.19
CA VAL A 295 10.73 -3.58 9.43
C VAL A 295 10.57 -2.09 9.70
N SER A 296 11.05 -1.65 10.86
CA SER A 296 11.16 -0.23 11.20
C SER A 296 12.55 0.29 10.80
N VAL A 297 12.66 1.55 10.38
CA VAL A 297 13.93 2.16 9.99
C VAL A 297 14.09 3.48 10.72
N LYS A 298 15.26 3.72 11.34
CA LYS A 298 15.60 4.99 11.99
C LYS A 298 16.41 5.90 11.07
N ASP A 299 16.48 7.18 11.42
CA ASP A 299 17.28 8.24 10.80
C ASP A 299 17.10 8.32 9.28
N THR A 300 15.86 8.12 8.82
CA THR A 300 15.51 8.06 7.40
C THR A 300 14.34 8.98 7.10
N SER A 301 14.35 9.63 5.94
CA SER A 301 13.25 10.46 5.49
C SER A 301 12.10 9.62 4.90
N HIS A 302 10.89 10.19 4.85
CA HIS A 302 9.72 9.59 4.19
C HIS A 302 10.01 8.96 2.80
N PRO A 303 10.64 9.66 1.84
CA PRO A 303 11.02 9.03 0.55
C PRO A 303 12.17 8.04 0.71
N GLY A 304 13.04 8.24 1.71
CA GLY A 304 14.17 7.36 1.98
C GLY A 304 13.77 5.93 2.38
N ILE A 305 12.57 5.71 2.92
CA ILE A 305 12.10 4.35 3.26
C ILE A 305 12.04 3.46 2.01
N LEU A 306 11.51 3.97 0.90
CA LEU A 306 11.47 3.22 -0.37
C LEU A 306 12.88 2.86 -0.83
N SER A 307 13.77 3.85 -0.98
CA SER A 307 15.10 3.63 -1.55
C SER A 307 16.00 2.77 -0.66
N ASN A 308 15.85 2.82 0.68
CA ASN A 308 16.64 1.95 1.55
C ASN A 308 16.07 0.52 1.59
N CYS A 309 14.75 0.33 1.52
CA CYS A 309 14.11 -0.96 1.77
C CYS A 309 13.69 -1.75 0.53
N PHE A 310 13.74 -1.16 -0.68
CA PHE A 310 13.20 -1.77 -1.90
C PHE A 310 13.65 -3.23 -2.11
N VAL A 311 14.94 -3.50 -1.96
CA VAL A 311 15.53 -4.83 -2.19
C VAL A 311 15.46 -5.79 -0.99
N ASP A 312 15.00 -5.34 0.18
CA ASP A 312 15.00 -6.18 1.40
C ASP A 312 14.15 -7.44 1.25
N HIS A 313 13.01 -7.36 0.56
CA HIS A 313 12.17 -8.53 0.27
C HIS A 313 12.89 -9.58 -0.59
N ALA A 314 13.93 -9.18 -1.32
CA ALA A 314 14.65 -10.03 -2.25
C ALA A 314 15.94 -10.61 -1.64
N ASN A 315 16.66 -9.84 -0.83
CA ASN A 315 17.99 -10.20 -0.34
C ASN A 315 18.13 -10.18 1.20
N GLY A 316 17.11 -9.74 1.94
CA GLY A 316 17.12 -9.69 3.40
C GLY A 316 18.09 -8.68 4.01
N THR A 317 18.52 -7.66 3.26
CA THR A 317 19.51 -6.65 3.72
C THR A 317 19.05 -5.71 4.82
N LEU A 318 17.81 -5.86 5.31
CA LEU A 318 17.21 -5.04 6.37
C LEU A 318 17.36 -3.55 6.08
N CYS A 319 16.82 -3.13 4.95
CA CYS A 319 16.83 -1.73 4.51
C CYS A 319 18.24 -1.13 4.46
N ASN A 320 19.16 -1.79 3.75
CA ASN A 320 20.59 -1.43 3.70
C ASN A 320 21.25 -1.36 5.09
N GLY A 321 20.91 -2.31 5.97
CA GLY A 321 21.45 -2.41 7.33
C GLY A 321 20.87 -1.42 8.35
N LYS A 322 19.87 -0.61 7.96
CA LYS A 322 19.25 0.39 8.84
C LYS A 322 17.95 -0.09 9.51
N GLY A 323 17.43 -1.22 9.05
CA GLY A 323 16.14 -1.75 9.46
C GLY A 323 16.22 -2.63 10.71
N THR A 324 15.22 -2.51 11.58
CA THR A 324 14.97 -3.41 12.71
C THR A 324 13.73 -4.24 12.43
N ILE A 325 13.80 -5.56 12.59
CA ILE A 325 12.62 -6.43 12.41
C ILE A 325 11.70 -6.27 13.62
N GLU A 326 10.50 -5.77 13.39
CA GLU A 326 9.44 -5.66 14.40
C GLU A 326 8.57 -6.92 14.41
N LYS A 327 8.44 -7.58 13.25
CA LYS A 327 7.70 -8.83 13.11
C LYS A 327 8.28 -9.72 12.01
N ALA A 328 8.49 -11.00 12.31
CA ALA A 328 9.11 -11.98 11.43
C ALA A 328 8.14 -13.11 11.01
N GLY A 329 7.03 -12.76 10.36
CA GLY A 329 6.04 -13.74 9.86
C GLY A 329 6.34 -14.20 8.44
N ALA A 330 6.45 -13.28 7.48
CA ALA A 330 6.74 -13.63 6.08
C ALA A 330 8.04 -14.44 6.02
N ALA A 331 8.08 -15.46 5.16
CA ALA A 331 9.26 -16.29 5.01
C ALA A 331 10.47 -15.38 4.76
N THR A 332 11.34 -15.24 5.76
CA THR A 332 12.68 -14.71 5.52
C THR A 332 13.25 -15.61 4.45
N PRO A 333 13.84 -15.09 3.36
CA PRO A 333 14.41 -15.95 2.33
C PRO A 333 15.42 -16.87 3.02
N THR A 334 14.96 -18.08 3.33
CA THR A 334 15.80 -19.15 3.81
C THR A 334 16.57 -19.48 2.55
N SER A 335 17.88 -19.24 2.58
CA SER A 335 18.78 -19.68 1.53
C SER A 335 18.49 -21.15 1.26
N GLN A 336 17.72 -21.43 0.21
CA GLN A 336 17.66 -22.78 -0.31
C GLN A 336 19.03 -23.03 -0.94
N GLY A 337 19.84 -23.76 -0.19
CA GLY A 337 20.99 -24.50 -0.67
C GLY A 337 22.03 -23.70 -1.44
N SER A 338 22.83 -22.92 -0.72
CA SER A 338 24.27 -22.93 -1.01
C SER A 338 24.95 -23.46 0.24
N THR A 339 25.48 -24.67 0.13
CA THR A 339 26.43 -25.24 1.08
C THR A 339 27.42 -24.17 1.51
N VAL A 340 27.49 -23.92 2.82
CA VAL A 340 28.54 -23.14 3.46
C VAL A 340 29.87 -23.81 3.10
N GLN A 341 30.60 -23.22 2.15
CA GLN A 341 32.04 -23.41 2.12
C GLN A 341 32.62 -22.47 3.16
N THR A 342 33.24 -23.07 4.16
CA THR A 342 34.06 -22.43 5.18
C THR A 342 35.04 -21.45 4.55
N GLN A 343 35.29 -20.34 5.24
CA GLN A 343 36.28 -19.34 4.88
C GLN A 343 37.65 -19.97 4.59
N SER A 344 37.93 -20.16 3.30
CA SER A 344 39.27 -20.19 2.74
C SER A 344 39.12 -19.72 1.29
N GLU A 345 39.55 -18.49 1.05
CA GLU A 345 39.63 -17.83 -0.25
C GLU A 345 38.28 -17.54 -0.93
N ILE A 346 37.81 -16.28 -0.84
CA ILE A 346 36.98 -15.74 -1.94
C ILE A 346 37.90 -15.69 -3.16
N ASN A 347 37.97 -16.78 -3.91
CA ASN A 347 38.66 -16.81 -5.19
C ASN A 347 37.76 -16.10 -6.20
N ILE A 348 37.80 -14.77 -6.18
CA ILE A 348 37.27 -13.94 -7.26
C ILE A 348 38.13 -14.27 -8.48
N GLU A 349 37.69 -15.24 -9.28
CA GLU A 349 38.35 -15.63 -10.52
C GLU A 349 38.15 -14.51 -11.55
N ILE A 350 39.03 -13.52 -11.53
CA ILE A 350 39.07 -12.49 -12.57
C ILE A 350 39.47 -13.20 -13.87
N LYS A 351 38.60 -13.19 -14.87
CA LYS A 351 38.90 -13.76 -16.20
C LYS A 351 39.29 -12.66 -17.15
N LYS A 352 40.34 -12.90 -17.94
CA LYS A 352 40.68 -12.03 -19.08
C LYS A 352 39.56 -12.11 -20.12
N PRO A 353 39.20 -11.00 -20.77
CA PRO A 353 38.23 -11.04 -21.87
C PRO A 353 38.75 -11.90 -23.02
N ILE A 354 37.88 -12.76 -23.55
CA ILE A 354 38.18 -13.57 -24.75
C ILE A 354 37.67 -12.81 -25.96
N LEU A 355 38.58 -12.46 -26.87
CA LEU A 355 38.22 -11.76 -28.09
C LEU A 355 37.88 -12.74 -29.21
N LYS A 356 36.77 -12.49 -29.89
CA LYS A 356 36.42 -13.19 -31.14
C LYS A 356 37.34 -12.80 -32.31
N ILE A 357 37.92 -11.60 -32.24
CA ILE A 357 38.83 -11.06 -33.26
C ILE A 357 40.12 -10.64 -32.56
N ASN A 358 41.24 -11.22 -32.99
CA ASN A 358 42.54 -10.84 -32.44
C ASN A 358 42.97 -9.47 -32.97
N ILE A 359 43.23 -8.52 -32.07
CA ILE A 359 43.65 -7.16 -32.42
C ILE A 359 45.17 -7.06 -32.23
N PRO A 360 45.94 -6.80 -33.30
CA PRO A 360 47.39 -6.67 -33.19
C PRO A 360 47.80 -5.59 -32.19
N GLY A 361 48.72 -5.93 -31.29
CA GLY A 361 49.24 -5.03 -30.25
C GLY A 361 48.38 -4.93 -28.99
N LEU A 362 47.28 -5.69 -28.88
CA LEU A 362 46.49 -5.80 -27.66
C LEU A 362 47.04 -6.88 -26.73
N ASN A 363 47.48 -6.48 -25.54
CA ASN A 363 47.84 -7.38 -24.45
C ASN A 363 47.05 -6.97 -23.21
N PHE A 364 46.17 -7.84 -22.73
CA PHE A 364 45.44 -7.57 -21.49
C PHE A 364 46.34 -7.77 -20.27
N SER A 365 46.22 -6.85 -19.30
CA SER A 365 46.83 -6.97 -17.99
C SER A 365 46.54 -8.33 -17.34
N GLU A 366 47.43 -8.79 -16.46
CA GLU A 366 47.29 -10.08 -15.81
C GLU A 366 46.08 -10.14 -14.90
N ALA A 367 45.24 -11.17 -15.09
CA ALA A 367 44.04 -11.37 -14.30
C ALA A 367 44.42 -11.97 -12.95
N SER A 368 44.84 -11.10 -12.04
CA SER A 368 45.24 -11.45 -10.69
C SER A 368 44.65 -10.41 -9.74
N PHE A 369 43.91 -10.90 -8.76
CA PHE A 369 43.28 -10.06 -7.73
C PHE A 369 44.33 -9.22 -6.99
N ASP A 370 45.46 -9.83 -6.60
CA ASP A 370 46.55 -9.14 -5.89
C ASP A 370 47.20 -8.03 -6.72
N LYS A 371 47.33 -8.23 -8.05
CA LYS A 371 47.91 -7.22 -8.94
C LYS A 371 46.95 -6.11 -9.32
N MET A 372 45.65 -6.34 -9.21
CA MET A 372 44.58 -5.38 -9.51
C MET A 372 44.07 -4.66 -8.25
N LYS A 373 44.51 -5.09 -7.07
CA LYS A 373 44.21 -4.43 -5.80
C LYS A 373 45.02 -3.14 -5.67
N ILE A 374 44.33 -2.03 -5.39
CA ILE A 374 44.93 -0.74 -5.03
C ILE A 374 44.37 -0.31 -3.69
N VAL A 375 45.22 0.14 -2.78
CA VAL A 375 44.79 0.71 -1.50
C VAL A 375 44.92 2.22 -1.61
N ASP A 376 43.84 2.94 -1.32
CA ASP A 376 43.83 4.39 -1.37
C ASP A 376 44.51 5.01 -0.12
N PRO A 377 44.81 6.33 -0.12
CA PRO A 377 45.45 7.00 1.00
C PRO A 377 44.65 6.98 2.31
N TYR A 378 43.36 6.63 2.23
CA TYR A 378 42.43 6.56 3.34
C TYR A 378 42.28 5.13 3.89
N GLY A 379 43.06 4.19 3.36
CA GLY A 379 43.09 2.79 3.79
C GLY A 379 42.02 1.91 3.15
N ASN A 380 41.23 2.42 2.21
CA ASN A 380 40.24 1.59 1.53
C ASN A 380 40.90 0.74 0.44
N THR A 381 40.46 -0.51 0.33
CA THR A 381 40.93 -1.42 -0.70
C THR A 381 39.99 -1.39 -1.91
N TRP A 382 40.53 -1.14 -3.10
CA TRP A 382 39.81 -1.15 -4.36
C TRP A 382 40.36 -2.21 -5.31
N LEU A 383 39.48 -2.81 -6.11
CA LEU A 383 39.84 -3.66 -7.25
C LEU A 383 39.75 -2.83 -8.54
N SER A 384 40.86 -2.67 -9.25
CA SER A 384 41.03 -1.81 -10.43
C SER A 384 41.21 -2.63 -11.71
N VAL A 385 40.18 -2.69 -12.55
CA VAL A 385 40.13 -3.52 -13.78
C VAL A 385 40.37 -2.66 -15.03
N PRO A 386 41.47 -2.87 -15.79
CA PRO A 386 41.88 -1.99 -16.91
C PRO A 386 41.41 -2.42 -18.31
N TYR A 387 40.78 -3.59 -18.45
CA TYR A 387 40.63 -4.25 -19.76
C TYR A 387 39.90 -3.45 -20.84
N LEU A 388 38.88 -2.67 -20.46
CA LEU A 388 38.11 -1.88 -21.42
C LEU A 388 38.99 -0.77 -22.04
N GLY A 389 39.77 -0.09 -21.21
CA GLY A 389 40.71 0.94 -21.67
C GLY A 389 41.80 0.35 -22.57
N GLU A 390 42.35 -0.81 -22.21
CA GLU A 390 43.36 -1.52 -23.01
C GLU A 390 42.83 -1.92 -24.38
N TYR A 391 41.59 -2.44 -24.43
CA TYR A 391 40.93 -2.81 -25.68
C TYR A 391 40.74 -1.61 -26.61
N ILE A 392 40.15 -0.52 -26.11
CA ILE A 392 39.89 0.68 -26.93
C ILE A 392 41.21 1.30 -27.43
N ALA A 393 42.22 1.38 -26.57
CA ALA A 393 43.54 1.89 -26.94
C ALA A 393 44.20 1.05 -28.05
N ALA A 394 44.10 -0.29 -27.99
CA ALA A 394 44.65 -1.16 -29.00
C ALA A 394 43.91 -1.05 -30.34
N VAL A 395 42.57 -0.97 -30.33
CA VAL A 395 41.76 -0.73 -31.54
C VAL A 395 42.17 0.58 -32.22
N TYR A 396 42.35 1.65 -31.44
CA TYR A 396 42.75 2.94 -31.97
C TYR A 396 44.13 2.90 -32.62
N LYS A 397 45.13 2.34 -31.91
CA LYS A 397 46.50 2.18 -32.44
C LYS A 397 46.52 1.34 -33.72
N TYR A 398 45.77 0.25 -33.75
CA TYR A 398 45.68 -0.61 -34.93
C TYR A 398 44.99 0.09 -36.11
N GLY A 399 43.94 0.88 -35.85
CA GLY A 399 43.26 1.68 -36.85
C GLY A 399 44.18 2.68 -37.56
N ILE A 400 45.03 3.38 -36.80
CA ILE A 400 46.02 4.31 -37.36
C ILE A 400 47.04 3.60 -38.26
N ILE A 401 47.50 2.39 -37.89
CA ILE A 401 48.41 1.59 -38.71
C ILE A 401 47.77 1.24 -40.05
N ILE A 402 46.51 0.76 -40.04
CA ILE A 402 45.78 0.41 -41.27
C ILE A 402 45.61 1.64 -42.18
N ILE A 403 45.16 2.77 -41.63
CA ILE A 403 44.97 4.00 -42.39
C ILE A 403 46.28 4.45 -43.04
N SER A 404 47.39 4.37 -42.29
CA SER A 404 48.72 4.74 -42.79
C SER A 404 49.16 3.86 -43.96
N ILE A 405 48.99 2.54 -43.87
CA ILE A 405 49.32 1.61 -44.95
C ILE A 405 48.47 1.90 -46.20
N LEU A 406 47.16 2.09 -46.03
CA LEU A 406 46.26 2.41 -47.14
C LEU A 406 46.60 3.74 -47.80
N ALA A 407 47.02 4.74 -47.02
CA ALA A 407 47.45 6.03 -47.53
C ALA A 407 48.72 5.90 -48.39
N VAL A 408 49.71 5.11 -47.95
CA VAL A 408 50.92 4.82 -48.74
C VAL A 408 50.56 4.20 -50.09
N PHE A 409 49.68 3.19 -50.12
CA PHE A 409 49.20 2.62 -51.39
C PHE A 409 48.45 3.65 -52.25
N GLY A 410 47.64 4.51 -51.63
CA GLY A 410 46.94 5.60 -52.31
C GLY A 410 47.89 6.58 -52.99
N ILE A 411 48.98 6.93 -52.32
CA ILE A 411 50.04 7.81 -52.83
C ILE A 411 50.80 7.12 -53.98
N ILE A 412 51.21 5.87 -53.82
CA ILE A 412 51.92 5.11 -54.88
C ILE A 412 51.06 5.02 -56.14
N ILE A 413 49.79 4.60 -56.00
CA ILE A 413 48.87 4.48 -57.15
C ILE A 413 48.63 5.85 -57.79
N GLY A 414 48.47 6.90 -56.98
CA GLY A 414 48.32 8.27 -57.48
C GLY A 414 49.56 8.75 -58.25
N GLY A 415 50.76 8.44 -57.74
CA GLY A 415 52.04 8.78 -58.36
C GLY A 415 52.27 8.04 -59.69
N VAL A 416 52.01 6.73 -59.73
CA VAL A 416 52.07 5.95 -60.98
C VAL A 416 51.07 6.46 -62.01
N THR A 417 49.84 6.77 -61.59
CA THR A 417 48.80 7.34 -62.48
C THR A 417 49.25 8.68 -63.06
N LEU A 418 49.99 9.49 -62.28
CA LEU A 418 50.52 10.77 -62.72
C LEU A 418 51.67 10.59 -63.73
N MET A 419 52.61 9.68 -63.47
CA MET A 419 53.74 9.39 -64.39
C MET A 419 53.28 8.75 -65.70
N ALA A 420 52.30 7.84 -65.65
CA ALA A 420 51.75 7.15 -66.82
C ALA A 420 50.71 7.99 -67.60
N SER A 421 50.45 9.24 -67.18
CA SER A 421 49.37 10.06 -67.75
C SER A 421 49.64 10.56 -69.17
N GLY A 422 50.90 10.60 -69.62
CA GLY A 422 51.27 11.01 -70.98
C GLY A 422 50.75 12.38 -71.42
N GLY A 423 50.46 13.29 -70.47
CA GLY A 423 49.86 14.60 -70.76
C GLY A 423 48.33 14.64 -70.77
N ASN A 424 47.64 13.53 -70.48
CA ASN A 424 46.18 13.53 -70.32
C ASN A 424 45.78 14.25 -69.02
N ASN A 425 45.17 15.44 -69.15
CA ASN A 425 44.77 16.30 -68.05
C ASN A 425 43.81 15.63 -67.05
N ASP A 426 42.94 14.72 -67.50
CA ASP A 426 42.01 14.01 -66.62
C ASP A 426 42.74 12.98 -65.74
N LEU A 427 43.72 12.28 -66.30
CA LEU A 427 44.54 11.32 -65.55
C LEU A 427 45.49 12.04 -64.58
N VAL A 428 46.05 13.17 -64.99
CA VAL A 428 46.83 14.06 -64.11
C VAL A 428 46.00 14.52 -62.92
N SER A 429 44.78 15.00 -63.17
CA SER A 429 43.86 15.45 -62.12
C SER A 429 43.47 14.32 -61.16
N LYS A 430 43.16 13.14 -61.70
CA LYS A 430 42.84 11.94 -60.90
C LYS A 430 44.01 11.48 -60.03
N GLY A 431 45.24 11.48 -60.56
CA GLY A 431 46.45 11.16 -59.81
C GLY A 431 46.68 12.12 -58.64
N LYS A 432 46.65 13.43 -58.92
CA LYS A 432 46.79 14.49 -57.90
C LYS A 432 45.71 14.40 -56.82
N LYS A 433 44.44 14.24 -57.21
CA LYS A 433 43.32 14.10 -56.26
C LYS A 433 43.51 12.91 -55.34
N ARG A 434 43.97 11.76 -55.86
CA ARG A 434 44.18 10.55 -55.06
C ARG A 434 45.30 10.72 -54.03
N ILE A 435 46.38 11.40 -54.40
CA ILE A 435 47.48 11.74 -53.46
C ILE A 435 46.95 12.66 -52.35
N ILE A 436 46.28 13.75 -52.71
CA ILE A 436 45.75 14.73 -51.76
C ILE A 436 44.76 14.08 -50.78
N MET A 437 43.81 13.27 -51.28
CA MET A 437 42.85 12.58 -50.42
C MET A 437 43.51 11.57 -49.47
N SER A 438 44.60 10.93 -49.89
CA SER A 438 45.36 10.01 -49.04
C SER A 438 46.10 10.75 -47.92
N ILE A 439 46.66 11.93 -48.23
CA ILE A 439 47.31 12.81 -47.24
C ILE A 439 46.27 13.34 -46.26
N ILE A 440 45.13 13.84 -46.74
CA ILE A 440 44.03 14.33 -45.90
C ILE A 440 43.53 13.23 -44.95
N ALA A 441 43.40 11.99 -45.41
CA ALA A 441 42.97 10.87 -44.56
C ALA A 441 43.92 10.65 -43.37
N VAL A 442 45.24 10.70 -43.60
CA VAL A 442 46.24 10.58 -42.53
C VAL A 442 46.17 11.78 -41.60
N VAL A 443 46.12 13.01 -42.16
CA VAL A 443 46.04 14.25 -41.36
C VAL A 443 44.81 14.25 -40.46
N ILE A 444 43.64 13.86 -40.97
CA ILE A 444 42.41 13.76 -40.17
C ILE A 444 42.57 12.71 -39.06
N ALA A 445 43.12 11.54 -39.39
CA ALA A 445 43.30 10.45 -38.42
C ALA A 445 44.24 10.85 -37.26
N THR A 446 45.38 11.49 -37.56
CA THR A 446 46.34 11.92 -36.54
C THR A 446 45.86 13.15 -35.77
N THR A 447 45.22 14.11 -36.45
CA THR A 447 44.69 15.32 -35.80
C THR A 447 43.49 15.00 -34.91
N SER A 448 42.74 13.93 -35.19
CA SER A 448 41.66 13.48 -34.31
C SER A 448 42.16 13.12 -32.91
N TYR A 449 43.32 12.48 -32.78
CA TYR A 449 43.94 12.22 -31.47
C TYR A 449 44.30 13.53 -30.76
N ALA A 450 45.01 14.41 -31.47
CA ALA A 450 45.49 15.68 -30.93
C ALA A 450 44.33 16.57 -30.49
N LEU A 451 43.24 16.60 -31.25
CA LEU A 451 42.04 17.36 -30.92
C LEU A 451 41.36 16.81 -29.65
N LEU A 452 41.17 15.49 -29.56
CA LEU A 452 40.57 14.87 -28.37
C LEU A 452 41.43 15.10 -27.12
N TYR A 453 42.76 14.96 -27.25
CA TYR A 453 43.70 15.22 -26.16
C TYR A 453 43.71 16.69 -25.73
N THR A 454 43.65 17.62 -26.69
CA THR A 454 43.64 19.07 -26.41
C THR A 454 42.35 19.51 -25.73
N ILE A 455 41.20 18.94 -26.12
CA ILE A 455 39.92 19.23 -25.47
C ILE A 455 39.92 18.68 -24.05
N ASN A 456 40.28 17.41 -23.88
CA ASN A 456 40.39 16.80 -22.57
C ASN A 456 41.28 15.54 -22.62
N PRO A 457 42.43 15.50 -21.93
CA PRO A 457 43.32 14.35 -21.96
C PRO A 457 42.67 13.07 -21.40
N ASN A 458 41.62 13.18 -20.58
CA ASN A 458 40.85 12.03 -20.09
C ASN A 458 40.03 11.33 -21.20
N LEU A 459 39.86 11.94 -22.38
CA LEU A 459 39.19 11.31 -23.53
C LEU A 459 40.07 10.29 -24.25
N VAL A 460 41.38 10.32 -24.00
CA VAL A 460 42.33 9.35 -24.56
C VAL A 460 43.11 8.59 -23.49
N ASN A 461 43.11 9.06 -22.25
CA ASN A 461 43.59 8.35 -21.07
C ASN A 461 42.39 7.71 -20.34
N PHE A 462 42.09 6.47 -20.68
CA PHE A 462 40.95 5.74 -20.09
C PHE A 462 41.21 5.39 -18.63
N LYS A 463 40.22 5.65 -17.77
CA LYS A 463 40.27 5.25 -16.35
C LYS A 463 39.87 3.78 -16.20
N ASN A 464 40.52 3.10 -15.27
CA ASN A 464 40.17 1.73 -14.91
C ASN A 464 38.83 1.70 -14.16
N ILE A 465 38.11 0.59 -14.27
CA ILE A 465 36.90 0.35 -13.49
C ILE A 465 37.33 -0.01 -12.07
N GLN A 466 36.88 0.74 -11.07
CA GLN A 466 37.26 0.55 -9.66
C GLN A 466 36.06 0.04 -8.85
N ILE A 467 36.27 -1.03 -8.09
CA ILE A 467 35.25 -1.66 -7.22
C ILE A 467 35.77 -1.63 -5.78
N LEU A 468 34.99 -1.06 -4.85
CA LEU A 468 35.35 -0.98 -3.43
C LEU A 468 35.16 -2.33 -2.74
N LEU A 469 36.15 -2.78 -1.96
CA LEU A 469 36.12 -4.05 -1.23
C LEU A 469 35.98 -3.79 0.27
N PHE A 470 34.95 -4.39 0.89
CA PHE A 470 34.71 -4.30 2.34
C PHE A 470 35.06 -5.62 3.03
N GLU A 471 35.82 -5.56 4.12
CA GLU A 471 36.15 -6.70 4.95
C GLU A 471 35.13 -6.82 6.10
N ASN A 472 34.45 -7.97 6.22
CA ASN A 472 33.43 -8.19 7.24
C ASN A 472 34.10 -8.41 8.62
N LYS A 473 33.87 -7.49 9.56
CA LYS A 473 34.22 -7.69 10.97
C LYS A 473 33.00 -8.14 11.75
N SER A 474 33.01 -9.37 12.24
CA SER A 474 31.95 -9.94 13.09
C SER A 474 32.06 -9.38 14.52
N PHE A 475 30.97 -8.83 15.05
CA PHE A 475 30.85 -8.46 16.46
C PHE A 475 30.17 -9.60 17.24
N THR A 476 30.76 -9.99 18.38
CA THR A 476 30.22 -10.96 19.33
C THR A 476 29.34 -10.24 20.36
N ASP A 477 28.11 -10.72 20.55
CA ASP A 477 27.15 -10.21 21.52
C ASP A 477 27.58 -10.49 22.97
N SER A 478 27.38 -9.51 23.86
CA SER A 478 27.53 -9.67 25.32
C SER A 478 26.28 -9.20 26.06
N GLU A 479 25.62 -10.18 26.70
CA GLU A 479 24.96 -10.21 28.03
C GLU A 479 24.26 -8.97 28.64
N GLU A 480 22.95 -9.16 28.90
CA GLU A 480 22.25 -9.09 30.23
C GLU A 480 22.25 -7.75 31.03
N THR A 481 21.15 -7.15 31.50
CA THR A 481 20.26 -7.61 32.61
C THR A 481 19.13 -6.58 32.93
N SER A 482 18.13 -7.09 33.66
CA SER A 482 16.97 -6.51 34.37
C SER A 482 17.07 -5.16 35.12
N HIS A 483 15.93 -4.48 35.37
CA HIS A 483 15.38 -4.14 36.73
C HIS A 483 14.06 -3.28 36.72
N LEU A 484 13.01 -3.86 37.33
CA LEU A 484 12.03 -3.35 38.33
C LEU A 484 11.08 -2.12 38.15
N ASN A 485 9.77 -2.43 38.16
CA ASN A 485 8.61 -1.92 38.93
C ASN A 485 8.57 -0.50 39.57
N GLY A 486 7.44 0.20 39.33
CA GLY A 486 6.59 0.76 40.41
C GLY A 486 6.05 2.20 40.24
N SER A 487 4.74 2.35 40.03
CA SER A 487 3.80 3.25 40.77
C SER A 487 2.55 3.57 39.94
N GLY A 488 1.39 3.61 40.60
CA GLY A 488 0.07 3.51 39.98
C GLY A 488 -0.40 4.75 39.19
N GLN A 489 -0.97 4.46 38.02
CA GLN A 489 -2.10 5.18 37.45
C GLN A 489 -3.17 4.15 37.07
N PRO A 490 -4.48 4.42 37.29
CA PRO A 490 -5.52 3.63 36.63
C PRO A 490 -5.31 3.72 35.10
N PRO A 491 -5.60 2.65 34.34
CA PRO A 491 -5.40 2.66 32.89
C PRO A 491 -6.18 3.84 32.30
N PRO A 492 -5.59 4.65 31.41
CA PRO A 492 -6.30 5.72 30.74
C PRO A 492 -7.53 5.16 30.02
N ALA A 493 -8.69 5.74 30.29
CA ALA A 493 -9.94 5.52 29.57
C ALA A 493 -9.90 6.17 28.18
N ASP A 494 -8.86 5.90 27.40
CA ASP A 494 -8.77 6.30 25.99
C ASP A 494 -9.06 5.08 25.12
N GLY A 495 -10.33 4.67 25.17
CA GLY A 495 -10.93 3.92 24.07
C GLY A 495 -11.15 4.90 22.93
N THR A 496 -10.09 5.15 22.15
CA THR A 496 -10.18 5.92 20.93
C THR A 496 -11.31 5.30 20.10
N VAL A 497 -12.37 6.07 19.83
CA VAL A 497 -13.48 5.63 19.00
C VAL A 497 -12.91 5.35 17.62
N VAL A 498 -12.54 4.11 17.34
CA VAL A 498 -12.31 3.66 15.97
C VAL A 498 -13.69 3.65 15.35
N LYS A 499 -14.05 4.74 14.66
CA LYS A 499 -15.10 4.67 13.64
C LYS A 499 -14.58 3.67 12.60
N ILE A 500 -15.20 2.50 12.59
CA ILE A 500 -14.84 1.42 11.69
C ILE A 500 -15.41 1.77 10.32
N PHE A 501 -14.54 2.10 9.37
CA PHE A 501 -14.95 2.41 8.00
C PHE A 501 -15.42 1.12 7.29
N THR A 502 -16.55 1.25 6.58
CA THR A 502 -17.39 0.25 5.91
C THR A 502 -16.77 -0.27 4.61
N ASP A 503 -15.69 -1.01 4.74
CA ASP A 503 -14.79 -1.25 3.60
C ASP A 503 -14.74 -2.73 3.18
N ILE A 504 -15.89 -3.41 3.30
CA ILE A 504 -16.09 -4.78 2.78
C ILE A 504 -16.35 -4.72 1.28
N SER A 505 -15.49 -5.35 0.47
CA SER A 505 -15.64 -5.36 -0.99
C SER A 505 -16.45 -6.55 -1.50
N GLU A 506 -16.34 -7.70 -0.83
CA GLU A 506 -17.18 -8.89 -1.05
C GLU A 506 -17.39 -9.63 0.27
N PRO A 507 -18.57 -9.48 0.89
CA PRO A 507 -18.96 -10.24 2.07
C PRO A 507 -18.99 -11.74 1.79
N ASN A 508 -18.37 -12.51 2.69
CA ASN A 508 -18.38 -13.97 2.70
C ASN A 508 -19.28 -14.51 3.82
N ILE A 509 -19.39 -15.84 3.96
CA ILE A 509 -20.32 -16.47 4.92
C ILE A 509 -20.05 -16.06 6.38
N ASP A 510 -18.79 -15.80 6.73
CA ASP A 510 -18.38 -15.44 8.10
C ASP A 510 -18.71 -13.97 8.43
N ASP A 511 -19.08 -13.15 7.44
CA ASP A 511 -19.50 -11.75 7.64
C ASP A 511 -20.97 -11.62 8.04
N PHE A 512 -21.70 -12.73 8.09
CA PHE A 512 -23.11 -12.80 8.44
C PHE A 512 -23.37 -13.88 9.50
N LYS A 513 -24.52 -13.77 10.16
CA LYS A 513 -25.08 -14.83 11.01
C LYS A 513 -26.50 -15.17 10.61
N SER A 514 -26.96 -16.34 11.05
CA SER A 514 -28.39 -16.66 11.12
C SER A 514 -28.97 -16.10 12.42
N ASP A 515 -30.04 -15.31 12.32
CA ASP A 515 -30.70 -14.70 13.48
C ASP A 515 -32.18 -14.41 13.19
N THR A 516 -32.90 -13.87 14.17
CA THR A 516 -34.25 -13.31 14.00
C THR A 516 -34.17 -11.80 13.83
N ILE A 517 -34.53 -11.29 12.65
CA ILE A 517 -34.60 -9.84 12.35
C ILE A 517 -36.07 -9.46 12.20
N ASP A 518 -36.53 -8.46 12.97
CA ASP A 518 -37.92 -7.97 12.96
C ASP A 518 -38.97 -9.09 13.10
N GLY A 519 -38.67 -10.09 13.96
CA GLY A 519 -39.54 -11.24 14.23
C GLY A 519 -39.53 -12.34 13.16
N LYS A 520 -38.65 -12.26 12.15
CA LYS A 520 -38.50 -13.26 11.09
C LYS A 520 -37.10 -13.88 11.08
N ALA A 521 -37.02 -15.18 10.85
CA ALA A 521 -35.74 -15.85 10.64
C ALA A 521 -35.03 -15.29 9.39
N ALA A 522 -33.74 -14.96 9.53
CA ALA A 522 -32.92 -14.39 8.47
C ALA A 522 -31.52 -15.02 8.50
N ASN A 523 -31.09 -15.57 7.37
CA ASN A 523 -29.69 -15.96 7.14
C ASN A 523 -29.04 -14.90 6.25
N GLY A 524 -28.15 -14.08 6.83
CA GLY A 524 -27.59 -12.92 6.14
C GLY A 524 -26.81 -13.28 4.87
N PHE A 525 -26.06 -14.40 4.87
CA PHE A 525 -25.27 -14.80 3.70
C PHE A 525 -26.14 -15.38 2.58
N GLU A 526 -27.16 -16.17 2.92
CA GLU A 526 -28.12 -16.65 1.92
C GLU A 526 -28.84 -15.47 1.26
N ILE A 527 -29.33 -14.51 2.05
CA ILE A 527 -29.97 -13.29 1.54
C ILE A 527 -28.99 -12.53 0.64
N TRP A 528 -27.78 -12.27 1.11
CA TRP A 528 -26.72 -11.60 0.33
C TRP A 528 -26.43 -12.31 -1.00
N SER A 529 -26.36 -13.65 -1.00
CA SER A 529 -26.06 -14.44 -2.19
C SER A 529 -27.12 -14.30 -3.29
N THR A 530 -28.39 -14.08 -2.89
CA THR A 530 -29.53 -13.93 -3.81
C THR A 530 -29.70 -12.52 -4.40
N LEU A 531 -29.00 -11.51 -3.87
CA LEU A 531 -29.07 -10.14 -4.37
C LEU A 531 -28.44 -10.02 -5.76
N SER A 532 -29.09 -9.24 -6.64
CA SER A 532 -28.51 -8.84 -7.93
C SER A 532 -27.26 -7.96 -7.73
N PRO A 533 -26.38 -7.83 -8.74
CA PRO A 533 -25.22 -6.94 -8.66
C PRO A 533 -25.59 -5.49 -8.30
N GLU A 534 -26.69 -4.97 -8.83
CA GLU A 534 -27.19 -3.62 -8.54
C GLU A 534 -27.65 -3.49 -7.09
N GLN A 535 -28.36 -4.51 -6.59
CA GLN A 535 -28.80 -4.57 -5.19
C GLN A 535 -27.63 -4.67 -4.23
N LYS A 536 -26.62 -5.48 -4.57
CA LYS A 536 -25.37 -5.59 -3.79
C LYS A 536 -24.67 -4.24 -3.70
N ASN A 537 -24.56 -3.50 -4.79
CA ASN A 537 -23.94 -2.16 -4.79
C ASN A 537 -24.68 -1.14 -3.91
N ILE A 538 -26.00 -1.28 -3.75
CA ILE A 538 -26.78 -0.42 -2.85
C ILE A 538 -26.51 -0.78 -1.38
N VAL A 539 -26.31 -2.05 -1.08
CA VAL A 539 -26.22 -2.55 0.30
C VAL A 539 -24.79 -2.57 0.84
N LEU A 540 -23.81 -2.86 -0.02
CA LEU A 540 -22.39 -3.02 0.31
C LEU A 540 -21.80 -1.87 1.13
N PRO A 541 -22.08 -0.57 0.86
CA PRO A 541 -21.53 0.54 1.64
C PRO A 541 -21.97 0.59 3.10
N TYR A 542 -23.00 -0.17 3.46
CA TYR A 542 -23.59 -0.17 4.80
C TYR A 542 -23.21 -1.42 5.60
N LEU A 543 -22.43 -2.33 5.00
CA LEU A 543 -21.89 -3.51 5.66
C LEU A 543 -20.54 -3.18 6.31
N TYR A 544 -20.24 -3.86 7.41
CA TYR A 544 -19.02 -3.73 8.17
C TYR A 544 -18.11 -4.94 7.91
N ASP A 545 -16.82 -4.67 7.72
CA ASP A 545 -15.79 -5.70 7.60
C ASP A 545 -15.30 -6.14 8.99
N TYR A 546 -14.81 -7.38 9.06
CA TYR A 546 -14.20 -7.95 10.24
C TYR A 546 -12.96 -7.15 10.67
N LEU A 547 -13.04 -6.47 11.83
CA LEU A 547 -11.91 -5.72 12.40
C LEU A 547 -11.46 -6.25 13.77
N GLY A 548 -10.64 -7.29 13.77
CA GLY A 548 -9.71 -7.60 14.88
C GLY A 548 -10.34 -7.91 16.26
N GLU A 549 -9.51 -8.42 17.15
CA GLU A 549 -9.91 -8.67 18.53
C GLU A 549 -9.95 -7.33 19.27
N CYS A 550 -11.13 -6.91 19.75
CA CYS A 550 -11.18 -5.96 20.85
C CYS A 550 -10.37 -6.57 21.99
N LYS A 551 -9.54 -5.79 22.71
CA LYS A 551 -8.87 -6.27 23.93
C LYS A 551 -9.96 -6.77 24.88
N THR A 552 -10.21 -8.08 24.88
CA THR A 552 -11.10 -8.71 25.83
C THR A 552 -10.36 -8.62 27.14
N SER A 553 -10.87 -7.78 28.03
CA SER A 553 -10.45 -7.83 29.42
C SER A 553 -10.76 -9.22 29.94
N ASN A 554 -9.84 -9.82 30.70
CA ASN A 554 -10.00 -11.13 31.36
C ASN A 554 -11.20 -11.19 32.33
N ASN A 555 -12.02 -10.13 32.39
CA ASN A 555 -13.18 -9.96 33.25
C ASN A 555 -14.51 -10.37 32.58
N ILE A 556 -14.55 -10.75 31.29
CA ILE A 556 -15.78 -11.27 30.67
C ILE A 556 -15.98 -12.72 31.08
N VAL A 557 -16.98 -12.99 31.92
CA VAL A 557 -17.23 -14.30 32.52
C VAL A 557 -18.70 -14.69 32.44
N ALA A 558 -18.99 -16.00 32.48
CA ALA A 558 -20.37 -16.49 32.62
C ALA A 558 -20.95 -16.05 33.97
N THR A 559 -22.21 -15.61 34.01
CA THR A 559 -22.78 -15.05 35.26
C THR A 559 -22.94 -16.08 36.38
N GLY A 560 -23.20 -17.34 36.03
CA GLY A 560 -23.49 -18.41 36.99
C GLY A 560 -24.80 -18.23 37.75
N ILE A 561 -25.70 -17.35 37.31
CA ILE A 561 -26.96 -17.06 38.00
C ILE A 561 -28.05 -18.05 37.58
N ASP A 562 -28.49 -18.92 38.49
CA ASP A 562 -29.45 -20.02 38.24
C ASP A 562 -30.94 -19.60 38.12
N SER A 563 -31.23 -18.35 37.74
CA SER A 563 -32.60 -17.86 37.54
C SER A 563 -32.73 -17.08 36.23
N GLY A 564 -33.94 -16.96 35.67
CA GLY A 564 -34.23 -16.07 34.54
C GLY A 564 -33.42 -16.32 33.26
N ASN A 565 -32.82 -17.51 33.10
CA ASN A 565 -31.87 -17.92 32.05
C ASN A 565 -30.50 -17.18 32.05
N PHE A 566 -30.06 -16.61 33.17
CA PHE A 566 -28.79 -15.87 33.21
C PHE A 566 -27.54 -16.76 33.28
N LYS A 567 -27.66 -18.04 33.68
CA LYS A 567 -26.54 -18.94 34.06
C LYS A 567 -25.34 -18.90 33.11
N ASN A 568 -25.59 -19.06 31.81
CA ASN A 568 -24.55 -19.20 30.79
C ASN A 568 -24.23 -17.90 30.05
N ILE A 569 -24.91 -16.81 30.41
CA ILE A 569 -24.73 -15.53 29.75
C ILE A 569 -23.42 -14.90 30.21
N LYS A 570 -22.69 -14.29 29.27
CA LYS A 570 -21.42 -13.62 29.56
C LYS A 570 -21.67 -12.14 29.84
N LEU A 571 -20.98 -11.61 30.85
CA LEU A 571 -20.93 -10.18 31.20
C LEU A 571 -19.57 -9.85 31.78
N SER A 572 -19.24 -8.56 31.88
CA SER A 572 -18.12 -8.12 32.70
C SER A 572 -18.37 -8.50 34.16
N SER A 573 -17.37 -9.06 34.84
CA SER A 573 -17.44 -9.42 36.25
C SER A 573 -17.78 -8.22 37.14
N GLU A 574 -17.52 -7.00 36.67
CA GLU A 574 -17.85 -5.75 37.35
C GLU A 574 -19.35 -5.47 37.43
N VAL A 575 -20.14 -5.91 36.45
CA VAL A 575 -21.59 -5.63 36.40
C VAL A 575 -22.46 -6.75 36.96
N ILE A 576 -21.89 -7.96 37.14
CA ILE A 576 -22.60 -9.12 37.72
C ILE A 576 -23.22 -8.81 39.10
N PRO A 577 -22.52 -8.12 40.04
CA PRO A 577 -23.13 -7.76 41.32
C PRO A 577 -24.38 -6.89 41.17
N ALA A 578 -24.34 -5.89 40.27
CA ALA A 578 -25.48 -5.04 40.00
C ALA A 578 -26.65 -5.81 39.36
N LEU A 579 -26.37 -6.79 38.50
CA LEU A 579 -27.42 -7.67 37.96
C LEU A 579 -28.07 -8.52 39.06
N LYS A 580 -27.28 -9.07 40.00
CA LYS A 580 -27.82 -9.81 41.15
C LYS A 580 -28.74 -8.93 41.99
N THR A 581 -28.31 -7.70 42.29
CA THR A 581 -29.15 -6.71 43.00
C THR A 581 -30.46 -6.44 42.25
N ALA A 582 -30.43 -6.29 40.92
CA ALA A 582 -31.64 -6.08 40.14
C ALA A 582 -32.60 -7.28 40.22
N ILE A 583 -32.06 -8.51 40.13
CA ILE A 583 -32.84 -9.75 40.23
C ILE A 583 -33.47 -9.90 41.61
N GLU A 584 -32.73 -9.61 42.68
CA GLU A 584 -33.23 -9.64 44.04
C GLU A 584 -34.31 -8.57 44.27
N THR A 585 -34.06 -7.35 43.79
CA THR A 585 -35.02 -6.23 43.86
C THR A 585 -36.32 -6.59 43.13
N ALA A 586 -36.23 -7.14 41.91
CA ALA A 586 -37.40 -7.59 41.17
C ALA A 586 -38.21 -8.64 41.95
N LYS A 587 -37.52 -9.64 42.53
CA LYS A 587 -38.15 -10.68 43.35
C LYS A 587 -38.88 -10.10 44.56
N THR A 588 -38.29 -9.13 45.27
CA THR A 588 -38.94 -8.43 46.37
C THR A 588 -40.27 -7.83 45.94
N TYR A 589 -40.33 -7.23 44.76
CA TYR A 589 -41.52 -6.59 44.21
C TYR A 589 -42.47 -7.55 43.46
N GLY A 590 -42.22 -8.86 43.48
CA GLY A 590 -43.09 -9.88 42.88
C GLY A 590 -42.85 -10.14 41.39
N PHE A 591 -41.66 -9.79 40.89
CA PHE A 591 -41.28 -9.96 39.49
C PHE A 591 -40.08 -10.90 39.32
N GLU A 592 -40.00 -11.51 38.15
CA GLU A 592 -38.84 -12.27 37.71
C GLU A 592 -38.23 -11.56 36.50
N LEU A 593 -36.96 -11.16 36.61
CA LEU A 593 -36.20 -10.67 35.45
C LEU A 593 -35.78 -11.85 34.59
N THR A 594 -35.88 -11.68 33.28
CA THR A 594 -35.59 -12.76 32.34
C THR A 594 -34.79 -12.28 31.15
N ILE A 595 -33.98 -13.19 30.63
CA ILE A 595 -33.29 -13.06 29.36
C ILE A 595 -33.68 -14.26 28.48
N SER A 596 -34.17 -13.99 27.28
CA SER A 596 -34.54 -15.00 26.29
C SER A 596 -33.35 -15.29 25.39
N GLU A 597 -33.43 -16.36 24.60
CA GLU A 597 -32.41 -16.69 23.60
C GLU A 597 -32.22 -15.57 22.55
N GLN A 598 -33.22 -14.70 22.38
CA GLN A 598 -33.19 -13.54 21.47
C GLN A 598 -32.63 -12.28 22.13
N GLN A 599 -32.42 -12.27 23.46
CA GLN A 599 -31.91 -11.12 24.20
C GLN A 599 -30.39 -11.16 24.32
N SER A 600 -29.76 -9.98 24.28
CA SER A 600 -28.31 -9.86 24.24
C SER A 600 -27.72 -9.40 25.57
N ALA A 601 -26.54 -9.92 25.89
CA ALA A 601 -25.67 -9.44 26.97
C ALA A 601 -24.29 -9.14 26.38
N TYR A 602 -23.20 -9.74 26.88
CA TYR A 602 -21.93 -9.66 26.15
C TYR A 602 -22.06 -10.26 24.76
N ARG A 603 -21.69 -9.47 23.75
CA ARG A 603 -21.59 -9.88 22.36
C ARG A 603 -20.23 -9.42 21.87
N ASP A 604 -19.36 -10.33 21.48
CA ASP A 604 -18.07 -9.93 20.92
C ASP A 604 -18.26 -9.12 19.63
N VAL A 605 -17.24 -8.35 19.25
CA VAL A 605 -17.34 -7.45 18.10
C VAL A 605 -17.60 -8.17 16.78
N ILE A 606 -17.18 -9.42 16.67
CA ILE A 606 -17.37 -10.26 15.46
C ILE A 606 -18.85 -10.58 15.34
N THR A 607 -19.44 -11.11 16.42
CA THR A 607 -20.87 -11.40 16.49
C THR A 607 -21.71 -10.14 16.31
N GLN A 608 -21.24 -8.98 16.80
CA GLN A 608 -21.89 -7.67 16.58
C GLN A 608 -21.86 -7.25 15.10
N THR A 609 -20.72 -7.43 14.42
CA THR A 609 -20.55 -7.16 12.99
C THR A 609 -21.46 -8.06 12.15
N GLN A 610 -21.47 -9.35 12.43
CA GLN A 610 -22.34 -10.31 11.75
C GLN A 610 -23.82 -9.96 11.90
N LEU A 611 -24.24 -9.58 13.11
CA LEU A 611 -25.63 -9.16 13.38
C LEU A 611 -25.99 -7.89 12.60
N TRP A 612 -25.09 -6.89 12.60
CA TRP A 612 -25.29 -5.66 11.84
C TRP A 612 -25.48 -5.96 10.36
N ASN A 613 -24.58 -6.74 9.77
CA ASN A 613 -24.60 -7.10 8.36
C ASN A 613 -25.87 -7.88 7.98
N THR A 614 -26.26 -8.87 8.79
CA THR A 614 -27.51 -9.62 8.61
C THR A 614 -28.74 -8.70 8.69
N GLY A 615 -28.76 -7.74 9.62
CA GLY A 615 -29.85 -6.77 9.74
C GLY A 615 -30.00 -5.87 8.52
N ILE A 616 -28.88 -5.40 7.97
CA ILE A 616 -28.84 -4.57 6.77
C ILE A 616 -29.44 -5.30 5.56
N VAL A 617 -28.95 -6.50 5.24
CA VAL A 617 -29.42 -7.25 4.06
C VAL A 617 -30.87 -7.69 4.20
N ALA A 618 -31.29 -8.11 5.40
CA ALA A 618 -32.65 -8.56 5.64
C ALA A 618 -33.68 -7.43 5.48
N ARG A 619 -33.37 -6.24 6.02
CA ARG A 619 -34.28 -5.08 5.91
C ARG A 619 -34.33 -4.49 4.52
N TYR A 620 -33.21 -4.55 3.78
CA TYR A 620 -33.16 -4.15 2.38
C TYR A 620 -34.08 -5.03 1.52
N VAL A 621 -33.95 -6.37 1.60
CA VAL A 621 -34.78 -7.30 0.80
C VAL A 621 -36.25 -7.28 1.20
N ALA A 622 -36.54 -7.00 2.48
CA ALA A 622 -37.91 -6.81 2.95
C ALA A 622 -38.54 -5.47 2.49
N ASN A 623 -37.81 -4.65 1.72
CA ASN A 623 -38.23 -3.34 1.22
C ASN A 623 -38.73 -2.40 2.35
N GLN A 624 -38.06 -2.45 3.50
CA GLN A 624 -38.40 -1.61 4.65
C GLN A 624 -38.08 -0.14 4.34
N PRO A 625 -39.02 0.81 4.57
CA PRO A 625 -38.74 2.23 4.42
C PRO A 625 -37.61 2.64 5.36
N LYS A 626 -36.62 3.39 4.86
CA LYS A 626 -35.44 3.82 5.65
C LYS A 626 -34.71 2.64 6.32
N TRP A 627 -34.61 1.49 5.64
CA TRP A 627 -33.96 0.27 6.14
C TRP A 627 -32.60 0.52 6.84
N MET A 628 -31.79 1.46 6.35
CA MET A 628 -30.53 1.88 6.99
C MET A 628 -30.74 2.53 8.35
N THR A 629 -31.53 3.60 8.40
CA THR A 629 -31.81 4.35 9.64
C THR A 629 -32.53 3.48 10.67
N ASN A 630 -33.38 2.56 10.21
CA ASN A 630 -34.03 1.58 11.08
C ASN A 630 -33.00 0.58 11.63
N ASN A 631 -32.03 0.15 10.82
CA ASN A 631 -30.94 -0.70 11.29
C ASN A 631 -30.10 0.00 12.37
N GLU A 632 -29.71 1.26 12.14
CA GLU A 632 -28.98 2.07 13.13
C GLU A 632 -29.75 2.30 14.45
N GLY A 633 -31.08 2.29 14.39
CA GLY A 633 -31.95 2.48 15.54
C GLY A 633 -32.22 1.20 16.33
N LEU A 634 -31.92 0.03 15.77
CA LEU A 634 -32.24 -1.29 16.36
C LEU A 634 -31.01 -2.16 16.60
N ILE A 635 -29.91 -1.90 15.91
CA ILE A 635 -28.65 -2.63 16.03
C ILE A 635 -27.55 -1.58 16.13
N ALA A 636 -26.79 -1.61 17.23
CA ALA A 636 -25.65 -0.70 17.39
C ALA A 636 -24.58 -0.96 16.33
N ALA A 637 -23.94 0.10 15.83
CA ALA A 637 -22.80 -0.04 14.94
C ALA A 637 -21.68 -0.85 15.62
N PRO A 638 -21.02 -1.77 14.91
CA PRO A 638 -19.92 -2.55 15.48
C PRO A 638 -18.81 -1.63 16.01
N SER A 639 -18.45 -1.80 17.29
CA SER A 639 -17.41 -1.03 17.95
C SER A 639 -16.91 -1.74 19.21
N CYS A 640 -15.65 -1.54 19.59
CA CYS A 640 -15.10 -2.03 20.86
C CYS A 640 -15.65 -1.29 22.09
N ILE A 641 -16.29 -0.14 21.88
CA ILE A 641 -17.03 0.59 22.92
C ILE A 641 -18.55 0.44 22.78
N ALA A 642 -19.02 -0.42 21.86
CA ALA A 642 -20.44 -0.71 21.79
C ALA A 642 -20.88 -1.36 23.11
N PRO A 643 -22.04 -1.00 23.68
CA PRO A 643 -22.40 -1.39 25.04
C PRO A 643 -22.32 -2.90 25.30
N HIS A 644 -22.87 -3.72 24.39
CA HIS A 644 -22.80 -5.18 24.49
C HIS A 644 -21.38 -5.73 24.28
N SER A 645 -20.54 -5.08 23.46
CA SER A 645 -19.13 -5.46 23.22
C SER A 645 -18.23 -5.25 24.43
N THR A 646 -18.59 -4.34 25.33
CA THR A 646 -17.85 -4.09 26.58
C THR A 646 -18.23 -5.08 27.70
N GLY A 647 -19.31 -5.84 27.53
CA GLY A 647 -19.89 -6.66 28.60
C GLY A 647 -20.58 -5.86 29.71
N GLY A 648 -20.75 -4.55 29.52
CA GLY A 648 -21.44 -3.64 30.45
C GLY A 648 -22.93 -3.45 30.16
N ALA A 649 -23.49 -4.09 29.12
CA ALA A 649 -24.89 -3.92 28.74
C ALA A 649 -25.69 -5.22 28.72
N ILE A 650 -26.99 -5.11 28.96
CA ILE A 650 -27.94 -6.23 28.98
C ILE A 650 -29.31 -5.80 28.45
N ASP A 651 -29.92 -6.67 27.64
CA ASP A 651 -31.31 -6.55 27.23
C ASP A 651 -32.19 -7.43 28.11
N ILE A 652 -33.09 -6.84 28.89
CA ILE A 652 -33.83 -7.55 29.94
C ILE A 652 -35.35 -7.46 29.75
N GLY A 653 -36.04 -8.54 30.09
CA GLY A 653 -37.48 -8.64 30.13
C GLY A 653 -37.96 -8.95 31.54
N MET A 654 -39.27 -8.92 31.76
CA MET A 654 -39.86 -9.10 33.09
C MET A 654 -41.10 -9.98 33.03
N LYS A 655 -41.21 -10.90 33.98
CA LYS A 655 -42.40 -11.71 34.23
C LYS A 655 -43.03 -11.36 35.57
N GLN A 656 -44.35 -11.50 35.64
CA GLN A 656 -45.10 -11.46 36.89
C GLN A 656 -46.00 -12.69 36.94
N ASN A 657 -45.94 -13.45 38.03
CA ASN A 657 -46.72 -14.69 38.20
C ASN A 657 -46.55 -15.68 37.02
N GLY A 658 -45.33 -15.79 36.47
CA GLY A 658 -45.01 -16.65 35.33
C GLY A 658 -45.39 -16.09 33.95
N ASN A 659 -46.21 -15.04 33.89
CA ASN A 659 -46.60 -14.38 32.65
C ASN A 659 -45.59 -13.31 32.24
N VAL A 660 -45.22 -13.25 30.96
CA VAL A 660 -44.35 -12.19 30.44
C VAL A 660 -45.11 -10.87 30.40
N VAL A 661 -44.70 -9.92 31.24
CA VAL A 661 -45.30 -8.58 31.35
C VAL A 661 -44.48 -7.51 30.62
N VAL A 662 -43.17 -7.72 30.48
CA VAL A 662 -42.30 -6.91 29.62
C VAL A 662 -41.51 -7.85 28.72
N ARG A 663 -41.70 -7.74 27.40
CA ARG A 663 -40.88 -8.40 26.39
C ARG A 663 -39.76 -7.47 25.95
N SER A 664 -38.61 -8.03 25.64
CA SER A 664 -37.53 -7.34 24.93
C SER A 664 -37.78 -7.34 23.41
N GLY A 665 -37.52 -6.22 22.74
CA GLY A 665 -37.25 -6.13 21.30
C GLY A 665 -38.34 -6.56 20.31
N THR A 666 -39.04 -5.59 19.72
CA THR A 666 -39.49 -5.68 18.30
C THR A 666 -39.46 -4.32 17.57
N THR A 667 -39.60 -3.19 18.29
CA THR A 667 -39.57 -1.84 17.70
C THR A 667 -38.98 -0.81 18.67
N ALA A 668 -38.00 -0.01 18.23
CA ALA A 668 -37.45 1.12 18.98
C ALA A 668 -38.48 2.25 19.18
N LEU A 669 -38.28 3.06 20.21
CA LEU A 669 -39.07 4.27 20.45
C LEU A 669 -38.71 5.32 19.39
N LYS A 670 -39.66 5.66 18.51
CA LYS A 670 -39.43 6.45 17.27
C LYS A 670 -38.84 7.85 17.51
N THR A 671 -39.15 8.47 18.65
CA THR A 671 -38.56 9.74 19.12
C THR A 671 -38.48 9.71 20.64
N PRO A 672 -37.33 10.05 21.26
CA PRO A 672 -37.21 10.16 22.71
C PRO A 672 -37.69 11.55 23.18
N ASP A 673 -38.92 11.92 22.81
CA ASP A 673 -39.58 13.11 23.33
C ASP A 673 -40.44 12.78 24.56
N GLU A 674 -40.78 13.81 25.33
CA GLU A 674 -41.54 13.67 26.57
C GLU A 674 -42.89 12.99 26.34
N THR A 675 -43.56 13.30 25.23
CA THR A 675 -44.86 12.70 24.85
C THR A 675 -44.75 11.19 24.64
N THR A 676 -43.76 10.73 23.88
CA THR A 676 -43.54 9.31 23.60
C THR A 676 -43.19 8.53 24.85
N TYR A 677 -42.41 9.13 25.76
CA TYR A 677 -42.14 8.51 27.05
C TYR A 677 -43.41 8.39 27.90
N ILE A 678 -44.19 9.47 28.01
CA ILE A 678 -45.46 9.47 28.74
C ILE A 678 -46.38 8.36 28.19
N ASP A 679 -46.50 8.26 26.87
CA ASP A 679 -47.35 7.24 26.24
C ASP A 679 -46.90 5.82 26.53
N VAL A 680 -45.59 5.56 26.56
CA VAL A 680 -45.05 4.20 26.71
C VAL A 680 -44.92 3.77 28.17
N PHE A 681 -44.64 4.70 29.08
CA PHE A 681 -44.30 4.41 30.47
C PHE A 681 -45.40 4.84 31.46
N PHE A 682 -46.19 5.87 31.16
CA PHE A 682 -47.23 6.37 32.08
C PHE A 682 -48.64 5.92 31.67
N ASN A 683 -48.91 5.87 30.36
CA ASN A 683 -50.23 5.47 29.85
C ASN A 683 -50.41 3.94 29.75
N GLU A 684 -49.35 3.16 29.95
CA GLU A 684 -49.43 1.71 30.10
C GLU A 684 -50.11 1.35 31.43
N SER A 685 -51.07 0.43 31.39
CA SER A 685 -51.80 -0.03 32.58
C SER A 685 -51.83 -1.57 32.61
N PRO A 686 -51.15 -2.22 33.57
CA PRO A 686 -50.24 -1.64 34.57
C PRO A 686 -48.93 -1.09 33.96
N PRO A 687 -48.25 -0.10 34.60
CA PRO A 687 -47.07 0.55 34.03
C PRO A 687 -45.79 -0.30 34.20
N TYR A 688 -45.76 -1.49 33.59
CA TYR A 688 -44.68 -2.48 33.77
C TYR A 688 -43.32 -2.00 33.27
N LYS A 689 -43.27 -1.23 32.19
CA LYS A 689 -41.99 -0.68 31.69
C LYS A 689 -41.37 0.32 32.66
N LEU A 690 -42.21 1.13 33.32
CA LEU A 690 -41.78 2.07 34.36
C LEU A 690 -41.26 1.34 35.60
N ILE A 691 -41.93 0.25 35.99
CA ILE A 691 -41.50 -0.63 37.08
C ILE A 691 -40.15 -1.26 36.77
N LEU A 692 -39.96 -1.80 35.56
CA LEU A 692 -38.69 -2.37 35.14
C LEU A 692 -37.56 -1.33 35.16
N GLU A 693 -37.80 -0.14 34.60
CA GLU A 693 -36.83 0.95 34.61
C GLU A 693 -36.37 1.29 36.03
N GLU A 694 -37.31 1.39 36.98
CA GLU A 694 -37.00 1.72 38.37
C GLU A 694 -36.25 0.61 39.11
N ILE A 695 -36.61 -0.66 38.90
CA ILE A 695 -35.90 -1.82 39.47
C ILE A 695 -34.43 -1.80 39.02
N MET A 696 -34.20 -1.65 37.70
CA MET A 696 -32.85 -1.61 37.14
C MET A 696 -32.07 -0.39 37.65
N ARG A 697 -32.73 0.77 37.76
CA ARG A 697 -32.15 2.01 38.30
C ARG A 697 -31.70 1.87 39.75
N GLN A 698 -32.51 1.25 40.62
CA GLN A 698 -32.14 0.99 42.02
C GLN A 698 -30.92 0.07 42.15
N ALA A 699 -30.73 -0.81 41.17
CA ALA A 699 -29.56 -1.67 41.05
C ALA A 699 -28.36 -1.00 40.34
N GLY A 700 -28.45 0.30 40.02
CA GLY A 700 -27.36 1.08 39.44
C GLY A 700 -27.21 0.98 37.93
N TRP A 701 -28.21 0.48 37.22
CA TRP A 701 -28.24 0.46 35.76
C TRP A 701 -28.91 1.70 35.20
N VAL A 702 -28.49 2.12 34.01
CA VAL A 702 -29.12 3.22 33.27
C VAL A 702 -29.72 2.73 31.97
N ARG A 703 -30.91 3.23 31.62
CA ARG A 703 -31.62 2.84 30.40
C ARG A 703 -31.19 3.66 29.20
N TYR A 704 -31.12 3.03 28.03
CA TYR A 704 -31.00 3.75 26.76
C TYR A 704 -32.36 4.35 26.36
N CYS A 705 -32.39 5.64 25.99
CA CYS A 705 -33.68 6.33 25.78
C CYS A 705 -34.57 5.70 24.71
N ASP A 706 -33.99 5.15 23.64
CA ASP A 706 -34.75 4.63 22.50
C ASP A 706 -35.24 3.18 22.70
N GLU A 707 -34.70 2.46 23.70
CA GLU A 707 -34.97 1.04 23.93
C GLU A 707 -35.33 0.81 25.40
N TYR A 708 -36.59 0.45 25.66
CA TYR A 708 -37.05 0.28 27.04
C TYR A 708 -36.48 -0.97 27.74
N TRP A 709 -35.92 -1.90 26.96
CA TRP A 709 -35.34 -3.16 27.42
C TRP A 709 -33.82 -3.11 27.62
N HIS A 710 -33.13 -2.09 27.08
CA HIS A 710 -31.67 -2.01 27.05
C HIS A 710 -31.12 -1.20 28.24
N PHE A 711 -30.25 -1.84 29.03
CA PHE A 711 -29.66 -1.27 30.22
C PHE A 711 -28.14 -1.39 30.21
N GLU A 712 -27.47 -0.35 30.70
CA GLU A 712 -26.01 -0.25 30.78
C GLU A 712 -25.53 -0.02 32.22
N ASN A 713 -24.38 -0.59 32.55
CA ASN A 713 -23.69 -0.48 33.84
C ASN A 713 -22.17 -0.57 33.61
N SER A 714 -21.37 -0.07 34.56
CA SER A 714 -19.91 0.12 34.50
C SER A 714 -19.43 1.32 33.66
N VAL A 715 -18.32 1.92 34.10
CA VAL A 715 -17.59 3.00 33.40
C VAL A 715 -17.03 2.57 32.04
N LEU A 716 -17.10 1.28 31.73
CA LEU A 716 -16.72 0.73 30.43
C LEU A 716 -17.73 1.10 29.34
N SER A 717 -18.98 1.41 29.71
CA SER A 717 -20.03 1.83 28.78
C SER A 717 -20.00 3.34 28.54
N ALA A 718 -20.01 3.75 27.27
CA ALA A 718 -19.97 5.17 26.90
C ALA A 718 -21.20 5.96 27.37
N ARG A 719 -22.35 5.30 27.58
CA ARG A 719 -23.57 5.94 28.08
C ARG A 719 -23.61 6.03 29.59
N TYR A 720 -23.12 5.01 30.30
CA TYR A 720 -23.03 5.03 31.76
C TYR A 720 -22.19 6.22 32.26
N ASN A 721 -21.08 6.52 31.57
CA ASN A 721 -20.22 7.67 31.91
C ASN A 721 -20.91 9.04 31.77
N LYS A 722 -22.04 9.12 31.06
CA LYS A 722 -22.83 10.36 30.90
C LYS A 722 -23.98 10.47 31.89
N TRP A 723 -24.26 9.40 32.62
CA TRP A 723 -25.35 9.38 33.58
C TRP A 723 -25.00 10.25 34.79
N ASP A 724 -25.73 11.35 34.98
CA ASP A 724 -25.49 12.33 36.04
C ASP A 724 -26.05 11.90 37.41
N LYS A 725 -26.64 10.70 37.50
CA LYS A 725 -27.26 10.10 38.71
C LYS A 725 -28.30 11.00 39.39
N ASP A 726 -28.77 12.04 38.70
CA ASP A 726 -29.87 12.88 39.14
C ASP A 726 -31.15 12.03 39.21
N PRO A 727 -31.94 12.07 40.29
CA PRO A 727 -33.18 11.31 40.40
C PRO A 727 -34.20 11.57 39.28
N SER A 728 -34.13 12.74 38.63
CA SER A 728 -34.97 13.10 37.49
C SER A 728 -34.45 12.50 36.17
N THR A 729 -33.18 12.10 36.08
CA THR A 729 -32.62 11.47 34.87
C THR A 729 -33.12 10.03 34.74
N ARG A 730 -33.97 9.79 33.74
CA ARG A 730 -34.57 8.46 33.50
C ARG A 730 -33.78 7.63 32.50
N CYS A 731 -33.17 8.28 31.50
CA CYS A 731 -32.40 7.60 30.45
C CYS A 731 -31.31 8.49 29.86
N VAL A 732 -30.37 7.87 29.14
CA VAL A 732 -29.28 8.55 28.43
C VAL A 732 -29.48 8.42 26.92
N ALA A 733 -29.39 9.53 26.19
CA ALA A 733 -29.57 9.59 24.73
C ALA A 733 -28.35 9.07 23.95
N LYS A 734 -28.50 8.91 22.61
CA LYS A 734 -27.43 8.48 21.69
C LYS A 734 -26.22 9.42 21.77
N ALA A 735 -25.01 8.88 21.62
CA ALA A 735 -23.79 9.67 21.58
C ALA A 735 -23.82 10.71 20.44
N GLY A 736 -23.74 12.00 20.78
CA GLY A 736 -23.82 13.11 19.82
C GLY A 736 -25.18 13.85 19.80
N SER A 737 -26.19 13.35 20.52
CA SER A 737 -27.45 14.05 20.77
C SER A 737 -27.41 14.81 22.10
N TRP A 738 -28.15 15.91 22.21
CA TRP A 738 -28.18 16.75 23.41
C TRP A 738 -28.97 16.10 24.56
N ASN A 739 -28.30 16.00 25.72
CA ASN A 739 -28.73 15.81 27.11
C ASN A 739 -29.42 14.50 27.58
N ASN A 740 -29.10 14.15 28.84
CA ASN A 740 -29.84 13.21 29.67
C ASN A 740 -31.32 13.59 29.69
N TRP A 741 -32.22 12.61 29.47
CA TRP A 741 -33.63 12.92 29.50
C TRP A 741 -34.10 12.94 30.96
N LYS A 742 -34.57 14.11 31.38
CA LYS A 742 -35.04 14.37 32.73
C LYS A 742 -36.55 14.52 32.75
N THR A 743 -37.22 13.79 33.63
CA THR A 743 -38.63 14.02 33.96
C THR A 743 -38.88 13.66 35.42
N THR A 744 -39.96 14.19 35.97
CA THR A 744 -40.46 13.77 37.29
C THR A 744 -41.68 12.88 37.08
N ILE A 745 -41.70 11.71 37.72
CA ILE A 745 -42.88 10.85 37.69
C ILE A 745 -44.01 11.50 38.51
N PRO A 746 -45.19 11.75 37.91
CA PRO A 746 -46.33 12.30 38.63
C PRO A 746 -46.79 11.40 39.80
N PRO A 747 -47.29 11.96 40.91
CA PRO A 747 -47.73 11.18 42.07
C PRO A 747 -48.80 10.11 41.77
N ASP A 748 -49.73 10.38 40.84
CA ASP A 748 -50.76 9.42 40.45
C ASP A 748 -50.15 8.22 39.70
N ILE A 749 -49.14 8.45 38.86
CA ILE A 749 -48.41 7.38 38.16
C ILE A 749 -47.58 6.54 39.13
N LYS A 750 -46.90 7.18 40.10
CA LYS A 750 -46.21 6.47 41.20
C LYS A 750 -47.19 5.57 41.97
N THR A 751 -48.38 6.09 42.27
CA THR A 751 -49.43 5.35 42.97
C THR A 751 -49.90 4.13 42.17
N LYS A 752 -50.13 4.30 40.85
CA LYS A 752 -50.49 3.19 39.94
C LYS A 752 -49.39 2.12 39.89
N ALA A 753 -48.12 2.51 39.78
CA ALA A 753 -47.01 1.58 39.78
C ALA A 753 -46.89 0.84 41.13
N ASN A 754 -46.98 1.56 42.24
CA ASN A 754 -46.95 0.96 43.59
C ASN A 754 -48.12 0.01 43.86
N ALA A 755 -49.27 0.19 43.20
CA ALA A 755 -50.39 -0.76 43.29
C ALA A 755 -50.15 -2.08 42.54
N THR A 756 -49.12 -2.14 41.69
CA THR A 756 -48.81 -3.31 40.84
C THR A 756 -47.74 -4.22 41.46
N VAL A 757 -46.95 -3.70 42.40
CA VAL A 757 -45.80 -4.39 43.02
C VAL A 757 -46.20 -5.09 44.33
N GLN A 758 -45.42 -6.07 44.76
CA GLN A 758 -45.56 -6.73 46.06
C GLN A 758 -44.61 -6.11 47.11
N ASN A 759 -44.91 -6.26 48.40
CA ASN A 759 -44.01 -5.94 49.53
C ASN A 759 -43.55 -4.47 49.66
N GLY A 760 -44.46 -3.51 49.44
CA GLY A 760 -44.24 -2.10 49.74
C GLY A 760 -44.05 -1.23 48.49
N PRO A 761 -43.96 0.10 48.66
CA PRO A 761 -43.89 1.01 47.53
C PRO A 761 -42.51 0.96 46.86
N LEU A 762 -42.48 0.66 45.56
CA LEU A 762 -41.29 0.76 44.72
C LEU A 762 -40.84 2.24 44.58
N PHE A 763 -41.81 3.15 44.44
CA PHE A 763 -41.61 4.58 44.40
C PHE A 763 -41.94 5.21 45.75
N LYS A 764 -40.93 5.83 46.38
CA LYS A 764 -41.09 6.61 47.60
C LYS A 764 -41.58 8.03 47.33
#